data_AF-A0A2A3EIS2-F1
#
_entry.id   AF-A0A2A3EIS2-F1
#
_cell.length_a   1.000
_cell.length_b   1.000
_cell.length_c   1.000
_cell.angle_alpha   90.00
_cell.angle_beta   90.00
_cell.angle_gamma   90.00
#
_symmetry.space_group_name_H-M   'P 1'
#
loop_
_entity.id
_entity.type
_entity.pdbx_description
1 polymer ?
#
loop_
_entity_poly.entity_id
_entity_poly.type
_entity_poly.pdbx_seq_one_letter_code
_entity_poly.pdbx_strand_id
1 'polypeptide(L)'
;MRIEYKYHAGIIKDEKIKFGSKSGLDNARYRYQYDGNARISGIEVDINGKQLPQLRLKYNQNLGILEGVGDLRIYRNLFNRSVMQDSSKQFFTVTDYDEHGRVKAVLMNIRSLDVFRMELEYDNRNRIKMRKLSIGKDAMEKKEWTKMEKITYNADGHVLEVADTENNWQYAYDENGNVIGVTEHNEKIALGYDSGDRVVQYGDVEFNSYDGRGFVVIRGEHKYRYNSRGQLIHASEHKKFQIWYFYDDRGRLVAWNDDRENITQFFYANPKTPDLITHIHFPKSSKTFRFLYDSRNFLMTVETSEQRFYVATDQNGSPLALFDTNGNLIKEMRRTPFGKIIKDTNPDFYLPIDFHGGLLDPNTKLVYLNKRLYDPTVGQWMTPAWEQMANELTTPTDIFIYRFRNNDPINFKQNVEYMTDLSSWLKLYGYDISAMLGSEYMKQMVYQPSAIVTSPQLTPDFGVMSGLQCIVNRVHEKFSDLGFVPKPLLKLEPKTRNLLPRVAHRRAVFGEGILVSRVGGRALVSVVDGVNSVVQDVVTSVFNNSYFLPLHFSVHDQDVFYFVKDNALKIRDDMEELRRLGGMFNVSTHETTEHGSGTWKELRLHNPDAAVVIKYGADPEQERHRILKHAHKRAVERAWEIEKQLVMAGFQGRGDWSKEEKDELISRGTVSGYEGVDIHSVHRYPQLADDPGNVAFTRDTKRKRRKSGNRRNRIHRHDS
;
A
#
# COMPACT_ATOMS: atom_id res chain seq x y z
N MET A 1 -14.25 4.96 11.52
CA MET A 1 -14.72 3.65 11.02
C MET A 1 -14.43 2.60 12.08
N ARG A 2 -15.31 1.63 12.29
CA ARG A 2 -15.10 0.49 13.19
C ARG A 2 -15.51 -0.78 12.45
N ILE A 3 -14.63 -1.77 12.44
CA ILE A 3 -14.92 -3.10 11.89
C ILE A 3 -15.01 -4.09 13.04
N GLU A 4 -16.09 -4.85 13.10
CA GLU A 4 -16.33 -5.89 14.10
C GLU A 4 -16.37 -7.25 13.40
N TYR A 5 -15.52 -8.17 13.83
CA TYR A 5 -15.47 -9.54 13.32
C TYR A 5 -16.04 -10.51 14.36
N LYS A 6 -16.88 -11.45 13.92
CA LYS A 6 -17.32 -12.58 14.73
C LYS A 6 -16.78 -13.87 14.15
N TYR A 7 -15.90 -14.53 14.88
CA TYR A 7 -15.35 -15.84 14.52
C TYR A 7 -16.06 -16.96 15.26
N HIS A 8 -16.11 -18.14 14.66
CA HIS A 8 -16.53 -19.39 15.29
C HIS A 8 -15.55 -20.48 14.87
N ALA A 9 -14.86 -21.12 15.81
CA ALA A 9 -13.87 -22.16 15.51
C ALA A 9 -12.81 -21.76 14.44
N GLY A 10 -12.37 -20.49 14.46
CA GLY A 10 -11.37 -19.98 13.51
C GLY A 10 -11.91 -19.51 12.15
N ILE A 11 -13.21 -19.68 11.85
CA ILE A 11 -13.84 -19.19 10.62
C ILE A 11 -14.68 -17.93 10.88
N ILE A 12 -14.67 -17.00 9.93
CA ILE A 12 -15.42 -15.73 10.04
C ILE A 12 -16.91 -15.95 9.76
N LYS A 13 -17.80 -15.61 10.69
CA LYS A 13 -19.26 -15.79 10.51
C LYS A 13 -19.99 -14.49 10.19
N ASP A 14 -19.52 -13.38 10.75
CA ASP A 14 -20.16 -12.07 10.62
C ASP A 14 -19.06 -11.00 10.60
N GLU A 15 -19.19 -10.03 9.69
CA GLU A 15 -18.37 -8.81 9.64
C GLU A 15 -19.31 -7.61 9.63
N LYS A 16 -19.09 -6.63 10.51
CA LYS A 16 -19.86 -5.38 10.54
C LYS A 16 -18.94 -4.19 10.36
N ILE A 17 -19.27 -3.34 9.42
CA ILE A 17 -18.59 -2.10 9.14
C ILE A 17 -19.49 -0.94 9.57
N LYS A 18 -19.02 -0.17 10.55
CA LYS A 18 -19.72 0.98 11.10
C LYS A 18 -18.95 2.27 10.82
N PHE A 19 -19.66 3.25 10.28
CA PHE A 19 -19.16 4.61 10.06
C PHE A 19 -19.81 5.58 11.05
N GLY A 20 -19.17 6.73 11.26
CA GLY A 20 -19.70 7.77 12.15
C GLY A 20 -20.85 8.51 11.47
N SER A 21 -21.85 8.93 12.24
CA SER A 21 -23.05 9.61 11.70
C SER A 21 -22.76 10.88 10.89
N LYS A 22 -21.64 11.56 11.16
CA LYS A 22 -21.22 12.77 10.46
C LYS A 22 -20.48 12.51 9.13
N SER A 23 -20.21 11.25 8.78
CA SER A 23 -19.37 10.93 7.62
C SER A 23 -20.12 10.87 6.28
N GLY A 24 -21.45 10.78 6.31
CA GLY A 24 -22.26 10.53 5.10
C GLY A 24 -22.08 9.13 4.49
N LEU A 25 -21.29 8.26 5.13
CA LEU A 25 -21.02 6.88 4.69
C LEU A 25 -22.05 5.91 5.27
N ASP A 26 -22.53 4.99 4.44
CA ASP A 26 -23.48 3.96 4.84
C ASP A 26 -22.79 2.74 5.45
N ASN A 27 -23.39 2.20 6.50
CA ASN A 27 -22.91 1.01 7.21
C ASN A 27 -23.10 -0.25 6.35
N ALA A 28 -22.30 -1.28 6.60
CA ALA A 28 -22.45 -2.58 5.95
C ALA A 28 -22.32 -3.75 6.93
N ARG A 29 -22.94 -4.88 6.58
CA ARG A 29 -22.82 -6.15 7.30
C ARG A 29 -22.71 -7.31 6.32
N TYR A 30 -21.74 -8.18 6.56
CA TYR A 30 -21.55 -9.41 5.80
C TYR A 30 -21.82 -10.62 6.69
N ARG A 31 -22.56 -11.61 6.17
CA ARG A 31 -22.78 -12.90 6.83
C ARG A 31 -22.31 -14.04 5.94
N TYR A 32 -21.61 -14.99 6.55
CA TYR A 32 -20.92 -16.05 5.83
C TYR A 32 -21.53 -17.43 6.14
N GLN A 33 -21.88 -18.13 5.07
CA GLN A 33 -22.30 -19.53 5.09
C GLN A 33 -21.14 -20.41 4.62
N TYR A 34 -21.11 -21.65 5.11
CA TYR A 34 -20.01 -22.57 4.89
C TYR A 34 -20.52 -23.94 4.47
N ASP A 35 -19.73 -24.66 3.67
CA ASP A 35 -19.99 -26.08 3.37
C ASP A 35 -19.40 -27.00 4.44
N GLY A 36 -19.55 -28.32 4.25
CA GLY A 36 -19.08 -29.34 5.20
C GLY A 36 -17.56 -29.36 5.42
N ASN A 37 -16.78 -28.74 4.53
CA ASN A 37 -15.33 -28.64 4.66
C ASN A 37 -14.89 -27.32 5.28
N ALA A 38 -15.83 -26.44 5.68
CA ALA A 38 -15.55 -25.07 6.14
C ALA A 38 -15.07 -24.10 5.04
N ARG A 39 -15.40 -24.36 3.76
CA ARG A 39 -15.25 -23.37 2.68
C ARG A 39 -16.48 -22.48 2.63
N ILE A 40 -16.30 -21.21 2.28
CA ILE A 40 -17.41 -20.24 2.15
C ILE A 40 -18.35 -20.67 1.03
N SER A 41 -19.57 -21.08 1.35
CA SER A 41 -20.59 -21.47 0.38
C SER A 41 -21.58 -20.35 0.07
N GLY A 42 -21.62 -19.31 0.89
CA GLY A 42 -22.53 -18.19 0.69
C GLY A 42 -22.07 -16.90 1.38
N ILE A 43 -22.30 -15.77 0.73
CA ILE A 43 -22.03 -14.43 1.25
C ILE A 43 -23.30 -13.61 1.13
N GLU A 44 -23.86 -13.21 2.27
CA GLU A 44 -24.95 -12.24 2.34
C GLU A 44 -24.38 -10.87 2.64
N VAL A 45 -24.83 -9.85 1.90
CA VAL A 45 -24.40 -8.46 2.07
C VAL A 45 -25.62 -7.60 2.37
N ASP A 46 -25.50 -6.77 3.39
CA ASP A 46 -26.46 -5.75 3.78
C ASP A 46 -25.74 -4.41 3.79
N ILE A 47 -26.28 -3.42 3.08
CA ILE A 47 -25.78 -2.04 3.05
C ILE A 47 -26.93 -1.13 3.48
N ASN A 48 -26.71 -0.36 4.54
CA ASN A 48 -27.69 0.56 5.13
C ASN A 48 -29.06 -0.08 5.46
N GLY A 49 -29.07 -1.35 5.90
CA GLY A 49 -30.30 -2.08 6.22
C GLY A 49 -30.99 -2.71 5.00
N LYS A 50 -30.47 -2.50 3.79
CA LYS A 50 -30.95 -3.12 2.56
C LYS A 50 -30.15 -4.40 2.29
N GLN A 51 -30.82 -5.54 2.47
CA GLN A 51 -30.25 -6.84 2.11
C GLN A 51 -30.15 -7.00 0.58
N LEU A 52 -28.96 -7.31 0.09
CA LEU A 52 -28.68 -7.58 -1.31
C LEU A 52 -28.84 -9.08 -1.63
N PRO A 53 -28.98 -9.46 -2.92
CA PRO A 53 -29.02 -10.86 -3.32
C PRO A 53 -27.78 -11.62 -2.81
N GLN A 54 -27.99 -12.79 -2.21
CA GLN A 54 -26.92 -13.63 -1.71
C GLN A 54 -26.01 -14.10 -2.85
N LEU A 55 -24.69 -14.03 -2.66
CA LEU A 55 -23.73 -14.71 -3.53
C LEU A 55 -23.55 -16.15 -3.04
N ARG A 56 -23.84 -17.13 -3.90
CA ARG A 56 -23.57 -18.55 -3.62
C ARG A 56 -22.27 -18.98 -4.28
N LEU A 57 -21.47 -19.75 -3.57
CA LEU A 57 -20.23 -20.33 -4.05
C LEU A 57 -20.34 -21.86 -3.95
N LYS A 58 -19.99 -22.56 -5.03
CA LYS A 58 -20.00 -24.02 -5.06
C LYS A 58 -18.61 -24.53 -5.37
N TYR A 59 -18.19 -25.56 -4.63
CA TYR A 59 -16.91 -26.22 -4.84
C TYR A 59 -17.11 -27.70 -5.14
N ASN A 60 -16.19 -28.24 -5.94
CA ASN A 60 -16.06 -29.68 -6.09
C ASN A 60 -15.60 -30.29 -4.76
N GLN A 61 -16.28 -31.35 -4.32
CA GLN A 61 -15.94 -32.00 -3.04
C GLN A 61 -14.65 -32.80 -3.11
N ASN A 62 -14.29 -33.32 -4.29
CA ASN A 62 -13.12 -34.18 -4.49
C ASN A 62 -11.88 -33.40 -4.95
N LEU A 63 -12.09 -32.32 -5.72
CA LEU A 63 -11.00 -31.56 -6.34
C LEU A 63 -10.70 -30.23 -5.63
N GLY A 64 -11.59 -29.75 -4.74
CA GLY A 64 -11.40 -28.47 -4.07
C GLY A 64 -11.73 -27.23 -4.91
N ILE A 65 -11.74 -27.36 -6.24
CA ILE A 65 -11.93 -26.24 -7.18
C ILE A 65 -13.31 -25.60 -7.09
N LEU A 66 -13.35 -24.30 -7.39
CA LEU A 66 -14.57 -23.52 -7.53
C LEU A 66 -15.32 -23.96 -8.81
N GLU A 67 -16.54 -24.45 -8.63
CA GLU A 67 -17.45 -24.90 -9.71
C GLU A 67 -18.63 -23.94 -9.94
N GLY A 68 -18.83 -22.96 -9.08
CA GLY A 68 -19.92 -22.01 -9.28
C GLY A 68 -19.80 -20.72 -8.48
N VAL A 69 -20.20 -19.63 -9.11
CA VAL A 69 -20.25 -18.26 -8.58
C VAL A 69 -21.61 -17.68 -8.93
N GLY A 70 -22.51 -17.60 -7.96
CA GLY A 70 -23.90 -17.22 -8.20
C GLY A 70 -24.60 -18.23 -9.12
N ASP A 71 -25.08 -17.75 -10.26
CA ASP A 71 -25.70 -18.54 -11.33
C ASP A 71 -24.72 -18.99 -12.42
N LEU A 72 -23.44 -18.58 -12.32
CA LEU A 72 -22.37 -18.99 -13.23
C LEU A 72 -21.76 -20.31 -12.76
N ARG A 73 -21.80 -21.35 -13.60
CA ARG A 73 -21.15 -22.65 -13.38
C ARG A 73 -19.82 -22.69 -14.10
N ILE A 74 -18.79 -23.18 -13.43
CA ILE A 74 -17.43 -23.39 -13.94
C ILE A 74 -17.17 -24.89 -14.03
N TYR A 75 -16.69 -25.36 -15.17
CA TYR A 75 -16.31 -26.75 -15.36
C TYR A 75 -15.21 -26.90 -16.42
N ARG A 76 -14.46 -28.00 -16.35
CA ARG A 76 -13.43 -28.34 -17.33
C ARG A 76 -13.86 -29.58 -18.10
N ASN A 77 -14.06 -29.43 -19.40
CA ASN A 77 -14.37 -30.56 -20.29
C ASN A 77 -13.10 -31.25 -20.79
N LEU A 78 -12.01 -30.50 -20.90
CA LEU A 78 -10.69 -30.97 -21.29
C LEU A 78 -9.68 -30.42 -20.30
N PHE A 79 -8.55 -31.10 -20.22
CA PHE A 79 -7.43 -30.71 -19.38
C PHE A 79 -7.02 -29.23 -19.57
N ASN A 80 -6.95 -28.80 -20.83
CA ASN A 80 -6.52 -27.48 -21.26
C ASN A 80 -7.69 -26.54 -21.62
N ARG A 81 -8.90 -26.79 -21.10
CA ARG A 81 -10.08 -25.96 -21.39
C ARG A 81 -10.95 -25.78 -20.16
N SER A 82 -11.23 -24.54 -19.81
CA SER A 82 -12.23 -24.17 -18.80
C SER A 82 -13.42 -23.49 -19.46
N VAL A 83 -14.63 -23.85 -19.03
CA VAL A 83 -15.87 -23.23 -19.48
C VAL A 83 -16.57 -22.63 -18.27
N MET A 84 -17.03 -21.38 -18.40
CA MET A 84 -17.94 -20.75 -17.46
C MET A 84 -19.26 -20.48 -18.19
N GLN A 85 -20.38 -20.90 -17.64
CA GLN A 85 -21.69 -20.80 -18.28
C GLN A 85 -22.76 -20.39 -17.28
N ASP A 86 -23.72 -19.56 -17.68
CA ASP A 86 -24.85 -19.20 -16.84
C ASP A 86 -25.91 -20.32 -16.76
N SER A 87 -26.78 -20.25 -15.75
CA SER A 87 -27.83 -21.26 -15.54
C SER A 87 -28.81 -21.37 -16.72
N SER A 88 -29.03 -20.29 -17.47
CA SER A 88 -29.94 -20.25 -18.63
C SER A 88 -29.29 -20.74 -19.93
N LYS A 89 -27.98 -21.00 -19.92
CA LYS A 89 -27.16 -21.35 -21.10
C LYS A 89 -27.19 -20.29 -22.20
N GLN A 90 -27.53 -19.05 -21.85
CA GLN A 90 -27.49 -17.90 -22.76
C GLN A 90 -26.14 -17.19 -22.72
N PHE A 91 -25.29 -17.45 -21.74
CA PHE A 91 -23.95 -16.90 -21.68
C PHE A 91 -22.95 -18.01 -21.42
N PHE A 92 -21.86 -18.02 -22.16
CA PHE A 92 -20.69 -18.79 -21.76
C PHE A 92 -19.39 -18.14 -22.21
N THR A 93 -18.33 -18.42 -21.46
CA THR A 93 -16.95 -18.18 -21.87
C THR A 93 -16.16 -19.47 -21.90
N VAL A 94 -15.28 -19.57 -22.89
CA VAL A 94 -14.34 -20.68 -23.04
C VAL A 94 -12.94 -20.10 -22.92
N THR A 95 -12.15 -20.62 -21.98
CA THR A 95 -10.72 -20.31 -21.85
C THR A 95 -9.92 -21.56 -22.23
N ASP A 96 -9.15 -21.45 -23.30
CA ASP A 96 -8.23 -22.47 -23.76
C ASP A 96 -6.81 -22.18 -23.27
N TYR A 97 -6.11 -23.24 -22.91
CA TYR A 97 -4.73 -23.21 -22.44
C TYR A 97 -3.82 -23.93 -23.44
N ASP A 98 -2.59 -23.46 -23.56
CA ASP A 98 -1.56 -24.16 -24.34
C ASP A 98 -0.91 -25.31 -23.55
N GLU A 99 0.05 -25.98 -24.16
CA GLU A 99 0.78 -27.12 -23.59
C GLU A 99 1.59 -26.75 -22.32
N HIS A 100 1.82 -25.46 -22.09
CA HIS A 100 2.51 -24.93 -20.91
C HIS A 100 1.53 -24.43 -19.83
N GLY A 101 0.23 -24.65 -20.00
CA GLY A 101 -0.80 -24.21 -19.06
C GLY A 101 -1.10 -22.71 -19.10
N ARG A 102 -0.69 -22.01 -20.17
CA ARG A 102 -0.88 -20.56 -20.33
C ARG A 102 -2.13 -20.27 -21.11
N VAL A 103 -2.78 -19.14 -20.85
CA VAL A 103 -3.99 -18.75 -21.58
C VAL A 103 -3.64 -18.57 -23.06
N LYS A 104 -4.20 -19.42 -23.92
CA LYS A 104 -4.02 -19.36 -25.37
C LYS A 104 -5.14 -18.57 -26.03
N ALA A 105 -6.38 -18.82 -25.62
CA ALA A 105 -7.54 -18.14 -26.18
C ALA A 105 -8.64 -17.95 -25.14
N VAL A 106 -9.41 -16.87 -25.27
CA VAL A 106 -10.65 -16.63 -24.53
C VAL A 106 -11.74 -16.30 -25.54
N LEU A 107 -12.84 -17.03 -25.51
CA LEU A 107 -14.04 -16.80 -26.32
C LEU A 107 -15.21 -16.46 -25.38
N MET A 108 -16.06 -15.53 -25.79
CA MET A 108 -17.32 -15.20 -25.11
C MET A 108 -18.48 -15.27 -26.09
N ASN A 109 -19.53 -15.98 -25.68
CA ASN A 109 -20.77 -16.11 -26.41
C ASN A 109 -21.94 -15.64 -25.55
N ILE A 110 -22.82 -14.84 -26.15
CA ILE A 110 -24.08 -14.37 -25.55
C ILE A 110 -25.21 -14.67 -26.54
N ARG A 111 -26.22 -15.43 -26.10
CA ARG A 111 -27.38 -15.88 -26.88
C ARG A 111 -27.02 -16.46 -28.24
N SER A 112 -26.04 -17.37 -28.24
CA SER A 112 -25.54 -18.03 -29.45
C SER A 112 -24.79 -17.09 -30.42
N LEU A 113 -24.52 -15.84 -30.02
CA LEU A 113 -23.67 -14.92 -30.75
C LEU A 113 -22.30 -14.86 -30.10
N ASP A 114 -21.24 -15.11 -30.86
CA ASP A 114 -19.89 -14.83 -30.39
C ASP A 114 -19.68 -13.31 -30.41
N VAL A 115 -19.29 -12.74 -29.27
CA VAL A 115 -19.18 -11.28 -29.09
C VAL A 115 -17.77 -10.83 -28.76
N PHE A 116 -16.91 -11.74 -28.32
CA PHE A 116 -15.53 -11.44 -27.98
C PHE A 116 -14.62 -12.64 -28.17
N ARG A 117 -13.44 -12.41 -28.75
CA ARG A 117 -12.35 -13.37 -28.84
C ARG A 117 -11.01 -12.70 -28.56
N MET A 118 -10.19 -13.32 -27.72
CA MET A 118 -8.80 -12.98 -27.52
C MET A 118 -7.92 -14.20 -27.80
N GLU A 119 -6.81 -14.00 -28.50
CA GLU A 119 -5.75 -15.00 -28.68
C GLU A 119 -4.40 -14.44 -28.30
N LEU A 120 -3.59 -15.27 -27.64
CA LEU A 120 -2.25 -14.93 -27.18
C LEU A 120 -1.25 -15.93 -27.77
N GLU A 121 -0.15 -15.39 -28.29
CA GLU A 121 1.02 -16.18 -28.66
C GLU A 121 2.21 -15.74 -27.83
N TYR A 122 3.05 -16.69 -27.45
CA TYR A 122 4.19 -16.47 -26.57
C TYR A 122 5.52 -16.68 -27.29
N ASP A 123 6.58 -16.04 -26.79
CA ASP A 123 7.97 -16.33 -27.14
C ASP A 123 8.56 -17.47 -26.29
N ASN A 124 9.81 -17.84 -26.59
CA ASN A 124 10.51 -18.91 -25.88
C ASN A 124 10.89 -18.55 -24.43
N ARG A 125 10.70 -17.29 -24.02
CA ARG A 125 10.93 -16.80 -22.64
C ARG A 125 9.62 -16.61 -21.87
N ASN A 126 8.51 -17.17 -22.37
CA ASN A 126 7.20 -17.07 -21.76
C ASN A 126 6.59 -15.66 -21.73
N ARG A 127 6.97 -14.79 -22.68
CA ARG A 127 6.40 -13.45 -22.83
C ARG A 127 5.43 -13.40 -24.01
N ILE A 128 4.38 -12.60 -23.93
CA ILE A 128 3.40 -12.46 -25.00
C ILE A 128 4.02 -11.72 -26.18
N LYS A 129 4.24 -12.41 -27.31
CA LYS A 129 4.75 -11.81 -28.55
C LYS A 129 3.64 -11.30 -29.48
N MET A 130 2.42 -11.81 -29.31
CA MET A 130 1.29 -11.43 -30.13
C MET A 130 -0.02 -11.51 -29.34
N ARG A 131 -0.87 -10.49 -29.50
CA ARG A 131 -2.24 -10.46 -28.99
C ARG A 131 -3.21 -10.12 -30.11
N LYS A 132 -4.22 -10.96 -30.32
CA LYS A 132 -5.28 -10.72 -31.31
C LYS A 132 -6.62 -10.58 -30.59
N LEU A 133 -7.39 -9.56 -30.95
CA LEU A 133 -8.70 -9.28 -30.35
C LEU A 133 -9.75 -9.13 -31.44
N SER A 134 -10.93 -9.66 -31.19
CA SER A 134 -12.14 -9.37 -31.95
C SER A 134 -13.25 -9.04 -30.96
N ILE A 135 -13.85 -7.86 -31.09
CA ILE A 135 -14.82 -7.29 -30.15
C ILE A 135 -16.08 -6.86 -30.90
N GLY A 136 -17.24 -7.31 -30.44
CA GLY A 136 -18.53 -7.01 -31.02
C GLY A 136 -18.97 -8.03 -32.06
N LYS A 137 -20.29 -8.16 -32.23
CA LYS A 137 -20.93 -9.13 -33.13
C LYS A 137 -20.47 -8.97 -34.60
N ASP A 138 -20.37 -7.73 -35.09
CA ASP A 138 -20.10 -7.46 -36.50
C ASP A 138 -18.70 -7.96 -36.91
N ALA A 139 -17.71 -7.77 -36.03
CA ALA A 139 -16.34 -8.26 -36.26
C ALA A 139 -16.26 -9.79 -36.17
N MET A 140 -17.01 -10.40 -35.25
CA MET A 140 -17.07 -11.84 -35.07
C MET A 140 -17.75 -12.54 -36.27
N GLU A 141 -18.85 -11.99 -36.79
CA GLU A 141 -19.54 -12.50 -37.98
C GLU A 141 -18.65 -12.45 -39.23
N LYS A 142 -17.91 -11.35 -39.41
CA LYS A 142 -16.93 -11.21 -40.52
C LYS A 142 -15.65 -12.01 -40.31
N LYS A 143 -15.46 -12.62 -39.13
CA LYS A 143 -14.22 -13.31 -38.71
C LYS A 143 -12.99 -12.41 -38.81
N GLU A 144 -13.17 -11.13 -38.49
CA GLU A 144 -12.12 -10.11 -38.54
C GLU A 144 -11.52 -9.91 -37.14
N TRP A 145 -10.20 -9.69 -37.12
CA TRP A 145 -9.53 -9.21 -35.93
C TRP A 145 -9.68 -7.69 -35.87
N THR A 146 -10.35 -7.19 -34.85
CA THR A 146 -10.44 -5.74 -34.59
C THR A 146 -9.10 -5.18 -34.14
N LYS A 147 -8.20 -6.02 -33.61
CA LYS A 147 -6.87 -5.63 -33.16
C LYS A 147 -5.88 -6.77 -33.33
N MET A 148 -4.68 -6.46 -33.80
CA MET A 148 -3.55 -7.41 -33.84
C MET A 148 -2.28 -6.69 -33.39
N GLU A 149 -1.84 -6.97 -32.18
CA GLU A 149 -0.66 -6.36 -31.58
C GLU A 149 0.51 -7.33 -31.64
N LYS A 150 1.59 -6.91 -32.30
CA LYS A 150 2.89 -7.56 -32.22
C LYS A 150 3.73 -6.85 -31.19
N ILE A 151 4.25 -7.61 -30.22
CA ILE A 151 4.97 -7.07 -29.07
C ILE A 151 6.42 -7.54 -29.13
N THR A 152 7.35 -6.62 -28.97
CA THR A 152 8.78 -6.91 -28.88
C THR A 152 9.36 -6.38 -27.58
N TYR A 153 10.48 -6.95 -27.18
CA TYR A 153 11.13 -6.68 -25.91
C TYR A 153 12.64 -6.53 -26.10
N ASN A 154 13.28 -5.73 -25.25
CA ASN A 154 14.74 -5.68 -25.20
C ASN A 154 15.33 -6.90 -24.47
N ALA A 155 16.66 -6.93 -24.31
CA ALA A 155 17.38 -8.01 -23.66
C ALA A 155 17.02 -8.17 -22.16
N ASP A 156 16.73 -7.05 -21.49
CA ASP A 156 16.36 -6.96 -20.07
C ASP A 156 14.88 -7.30 -19.81
N GLY A 157 14.09 -7.48 -20.87
CA GLY A 157 12.67 -7.82 -20.78
C GLY A 157 11.71 -6.64 -20.76
N HIS A 158 12.20 -5.41 -20.96
CA HIS A 158 11.36 -4.22 -21.11
C HIS A 158 10.64 -4.25 -22.47
N VAL A 159 9.39 -3.78 -22.52
CA VAL A 159 8.60 -3.68 -23.76
C VAL A 159 9.21 -2.63 -24.69
N LEU A 160 9.71 -3.02 -25.86
CA LEU A 160 10.35 -2.11 -26.81
C LEU A 160 9.33 -1.50 -27.78
N GLU A 161 8.45 -2.34 -28.34
CA GLU A 161 7.47 -1.94 -29.34
C GLU A 161 6.18 -2.73 -29.18
N VAL A 162 5.06 -2.04 -29.35
CA VAL A 162 3.73 -2.63 -29.51
C VAL A 162 3.16 -2.09 -30.82
N ALA A 163 3.33 -2.87 -31.88
CA ALA A 163 2.82 -2.54 -33.20
C ALA A 163 1.40 -3.10 -33.35
N ASP A 164 0.42 -2.20 -33.37
CA ASP A 164 -0.98 -2.50 -33.66
C ASP A 164 -1.34 -2.14 -35.11
N THR A 165 -2.51 -2.58 -35.58
CA THR A 165 -3.06 -2.27 -36.91
C THR A 165 -3.36 -0.78 -37.11
N GLU A 166 -3.66 -0.05 -36.03
CA GLU A 166 -4.00 1.38 -36.09
C GLU A 166 -2.89 2.28 -35.53
N ASN A 167 -2.21 1.84 -34.46
CA ASN A 167 -1.23 2.65 -33.72
C ASN A 167 0.06 1.87 -33.49
N ASN A 168 1.19 2.54 -33.46
CA ASN A 168 2.44 1.93 -33.02
C ASN A 168 2.95 2.67 -31.79
N TRP A 169 3.32 1.92 -30.75
CA TRP A 169 3.99 2.46 -29.56
C TRP A 169 5.42 1.95 -29.51
N GLN A 170 6.39 2.86 -29.46
CA GLN A 170 7.80 2.51 -29.27
C GLN A 170 8.33 3.17 -27.99
N TYR A 171 9.09 2.41 -27.21
CA TYR A 171 9.65 2.85 -25.93
C TYR A 171 11.18 2.85 -26.01
N ALA A 172 11.77 3.99 -25.68
CA ALA A 172 13.21 4.14 -25.55
C ALA A 172 13.61 4.16 -24.08
N TYR A 173 14.71 3.47 -23.75
CA TYR A 173 15.20 3.33 -22.38
C TYR A 173 16.64 3.83 -22.25
N ASP A 174 16.99 4.36 -21.07
CA ASP A 174 18.39 4.57 -20.68
C ASP A 174 19.00 3.31 -20.04
N GLU A 175 20.26 3.40 -19.62
CA GLU A 175 21.01 2.31 -18.97
C GLU A 175 20.43 1.89 -17.61
N ASN A 176 19.76 2.81 -16.91
CA ASN A 176 19.09 2.53 -15.63
C ASN A 176 17.74 1.83 -15.83
N GLY A 177 17.21 1.80 -17.06
CA GLY A 177 15.91 1.25 -17.42
C GLY A 177 14.77 2.24 -17.22
N ASN A 178 15.02 3.55 -17.27
CA ASN A 178 14.00 4.58 -17.28
C ASN A 178 13.49 4.81 -18.71
N VAL A 179 12.21 5.11 -18.87
CA VAL A 179 11.61 5.41 -20.19
C VAL A 179 11.98 6.85 -20.58
N ILE A 180 12.93 7.05 -21.48
CA ILE A 180 13.37 8.40 -21.92
C ILE A 180 12.57 8.95 -23.10
N GLY A 181 11.80 8.10 -23.77
CA GLY A 181 10.91 8.54 -24.83
C GLY A 181 9.86 7.51 -25.20
N VAL A 182 8.69 8.02 -25.58
CA VAL A 182 7.57 7.23 -26.11
C VAL A 182 7.23 7.80 -27.47
N THR A 183 7.29 6.96 -28.50
CA THR A 183 6.73 7.32 -29.82
C THR A 183 5.31 6.79 -29.90
N GLU A 184 4.34 7.69 -30.06
CA GLU A 184 2.91 7.39 -30.24
C GLU A 184 2.44 8.13 -31.50
N HIS A 185 1.76 7.45 -32.43
CA HIS A 185 1.30 8.05 -33.71
C HIS A 185 2.38 8.76 -34.54
N ASN A 186 3.62 8.25 -34.51
CA ASN A 186 4.81 8.87 -35.11
C ASN A 186 5.27 10.19 -34.45
N GLU A 187 4.64 10.62 -33.35
CA GLU A 187 5.12 11.72 -32.52
C GLU A 187 5.95 11.17 -31.36
N LYS A 188 7.13 11.76 -31.14
CA LYS A 188 8.01 11.36 -30.05
C LYS A 188 7.83 12.30 -28.86
N ILE A 189 7.40 11.73 -27.74
CA ILE A 189 7.30 12.41 -26.45
C ILE A 189 8.54 12.04 -25.63
N ALA A 190 9.36 13.02 -25.27
CA ALA A 190 10.51 12.83 -24.39
C ALA A 190 10.10 12.88 -22.91
N LEU A 191 10.78 12.13 -22.05
CA LEU A 191 10.64 12.22 -20.60
C LEU A 191 11.97 12.67 -19.99
N GLY A 192 11.93 13.68 -19.14
CA GLY A 192 13.10 14.19 -18.42
C GLY A 192 13.12 13.72 -16.97
N TYR A 193 14.32 13.51 -16.43
CA TYR A 193 14.56 12.89 -15.12
C TYR A 193 15.48 13.74 -14.26
N ASP A 194 15.31 13.66 -12.94
CA ASP A 194 16.27 14.24 -11.98
C ASP A 194 17.40 13.27 -11.61
N SER A 195 18.32 13.71 -10.74
CA SER A 195 19.47 12.91 -10.30
C SER A 195 19.10 11.66 -9.48
N GLY A 196 17.84 11.50 -9.09
CA GLY A 196 17.31 10.33 -8.39
C GLY A 196 16.48 9.41 -9.29
N ASP A 197 16.65 9.51 -10.62
CA ASP A 197 15.88 8.78 -11.65
C ASP A 197 14.37 9.05 -11.61
N ARG A 198 13.92 10.16 -11.02
CA ARG A 198 12.49 10.49 -10.95
C ARG A 198 12.06 11.33 -12.15
N VAL A 199 10.95 10.97 -12.80
CA VAL A 199 10.41 11.74 -13.93
C VAL A 199 10.01 13.12 -13.45
N VAL A 200 10.53 14.18 -14.06
CA VAL A 200 10.16 15.58 -13.76
C VAL A 200 9.53 16.27 -14.97
N GLN A 201 9.78 15.79 -16.19
CA GLN A 201 9.30 16.42 -17.43
C GLN A 201 8.61 15.41 -18.34
N TYR A 202 7.54 15.85 -19.02
CA TYR A 202 6.81 15.08 -20.03
C TYR A 202 6.58 15.95 -21.27
N GLY A 203 7.21 15.60 -22.39
CA GLY A 203 7.34 16.50 -23.54
C GLY A 203 8.13 17.75 -23.15
N ASP A 204 7.58 18.92 -23.46
CA ASP A 204 8.21 20.22 -23.16
C ASP A 204 7.71 20.84 -21.83
N VAL A 205 6.99 20.06 -21.01
CA VAL A 205 6.32 20.57 -19.80
C VAL A 205 6.90 19.94 -18.55
N GLU A 206 7.19 20.79 -17.55
CA GLU A 206 7.43 20.35 -16.17
C GLU A 206 6.16 19.64 -15.66
N PHE A 207 6.28 18.33 -15.49
CA PHE A 207 5.14 17.48 -15.25
C PHE A 207 5.03 17.12 -13.77
N ASN A 208 6.10 16.67 -13.13
CA ASN A 208 6.04 16.13 -11.77
C ASN A 208 6.91 16.92 -10.80
N SER A 209 6.41 17.08 -9.57
CA SER A 209 7.18 17.55 -8.41
C SER A 209 7.05 16.58 -7.24
N TYR A 210 8.10 16.44 -6.45
CA TYR A 210 8.22 15.46 -5.38
C TYR A 210 8.45 16.11 -4.02
N ASP A 211 7.90 15.52 -2.96
CA ASP A 211 8.29 15.87 -1.60
C ASP A 211 9.61 15.20 -1.18
N GLY A 212 10.11 15.53 0.02
CA GLY A 212 11.34 14.95 0.56
C GLY A 212 11.31 13.43 0.79
N ARG A 213 10.14 12.79 0.73
CA ARG A 213 9.97 11.33 0.80
C ARG A 213 9.96 10.67 -0.58
N GLY A 214 9.98 11.48 -1.65
CA GLY A 214 9.85 11.04 -3.02
C GLY A 214 8.40 10.87 -3.49
N PHE A 215 7.40 11.41 -2.80
CA PHE A 215 6.01 11.27 -3.23
C PHE A 215 5.67 12.34 -4.26
N VAL A 216 5.00 11.97 -5.37
CA VAL A 216 4.56 12.94 -6.39
C VAL A 216 3.45 13.83 -5.80
N VAL A 217 3.77 15.09 -5.51
CA VAL A 217 2.86 16.07 -4.91
C VAL A 217 2.21 17.01 -5.92
N ILE A 218 2.82 17.18 -7.09
CA ILE A 218 2.25 17.91 -8.23
C ILE A 218 2.42 17.05 -9.47
N ARG A 219 1.36 16.96 -10.29
CA ARG A 219 1.41 16.39 -11.64
C ARG A 219 0.61 17.24 -12.62
N GLY A 220 1.29 17.97 -13.50
CA GLY A 220 0.68 19.04 -14.29
C GLY A 220 -0.05 20.01 -13.35
N GLU A 221 -1.34 20.23 -13.58
CA GLU A 221 -2.18 21.10 -12.74
C GLU A 221 -2.72 20.41 -11.47
N HIS A 222 -2.52 19.10 -11.33
CA HIS A 222 -3.06 18.34 -10.20
C HIS A 222 -2.14 18.42 -8.99
N LYS A 223 -2.74 18.61 -7.82
CA LYS A 223 -2.07 18.67 -6.52
C LYS A 223 -2.50 17.49 -5.66
N TYR A 224 -1.55 16.80 -5.03
CA TYR A 224 -1.77 15.60 -4.23
C TYR A 224 -1.26 15.74 -2.81
N ARG A 225 -1.94 15.09 -1.86
CA ARG A 225 -1.51 14.99 -0.47
C ARG A 225 -1.61 13.55 0.01
N TYR A 226 -0.59 13.09 0.72
CA TYR A 226 -0.50 11.73 1.23
C TYR A 226 -0.43 11.71 2.76
N ASN A 227 -0.93 10.64 3.36
CA ASN A 227 -0.65 10.33 4.76
C ASN A 227 0.75 9.72 4.95
N SER A 228 1.12 9.40 6.18
CA SER A 228 2.44 8.81 6.50
C SER A 228 2.64 7.40 5.95
N ARG A 229 1.57 6.71 5.52
CA ARG A 229 1.63 5.39 4.86
C ARG A 229 1.77 5.48 3.33
N GLY A 230 1.92 6.68 2.77
CA GLY A 230 1.97 6.88 1.32
C GLY A 230 0.64 6.70 0.60
N GLN A 231 -0.49 6.75 1.33
CA GLN A 231 -1.82 6.70 0.74
C GLN A 231 -2.30 8.12 0.43
N LEU A 232 -2.84 8.34 -0.78
CA LEU A 232 -3.38 9.63 -1.19
C LEU A 232 -4.62 9.93 -0.39
N ILE A 233 -4.65 11.04 0.35
CA ILE A 233 -5.80 11.45 1.17
C ILE A 233 -6.57 12.61 0.55
N HIS A 234 -5.95 13.35 -0.38
CA HIS A 234 -6.59 14.45 -1.07
C HIS A 234 -5.95 14.73 -2.44
N ALA A 235 -6.78 14.95 -3.45
CA ALA A 235 -6.36 15.40 -4.77
C ALA A 235 -7.21 16.60 -5.21
N SER A 236 -6.60 17.54 -5.90
CA SER A 236 -7.31 18.73 -6.39
C SER A 236 -6.70 19.29 -7.65
N GLU A 237 -7.55 19.89 -8.47
CA GLU A 237 -7.16 20.74 -9.60
C GLU A 237 -7.94 22.05 -9.52
N HIS A 238 -7.27 23.19 -9.73
CA HIS A 238 -7.87 24.51 -9.51
C HIS A 238 -9.14 24.70 -10.35
N LYS A 239 -10.24 25.07 -9.68
CA LYS A 239 -11.59 25.28 -10.28
C LYS A 239 -12.19 24.06 -11.01
N LYS A 240 -11.59 22.86 -10.89
CA LYS A 240 -12.09 21.65 -11.56
C LYS A 240 -12.62 20.61 -10.57
N PHE A 241 -11.81 20.17 -9.61
CA PHE A 241 -12.25 19.18 -8.62
C PHE A 241 -11.45 19.28 -7.31
N GLN A 242 -12.07 18.81 -6.22
CA GLN A 242 -11.38 18.35 -5.01
C GLN A 242 -11.98 17.03 -4.56
N ILE A 243 -11.13 16.10 -4.15
CA ILE A 243 -11.53 14.75 -3.75
C ILE A 243 -10.74 14.34 -2.52
N TRP A 244 -11.43 13.75 -1.55
CA TRP A 244 -10.81 13.11 -0.39
C TRP A 244 -11.00 11.59 -0.46
N TYR A 245 -9.99 10.86 0.00
CA TYR A 245 -9.94 9.41 -0.08
C TYR A 245 -9.79 8.81 1.33
N PHE A 246 -10.48 7.70 1.56
CA PHE A 246 -10.52 7.03 2.85
C PHE A 246 -10.13 5.57 2.71
N TYR A 247 -9.35 5.08 3.67
CA TYR A 247 -8.83 3.72 3.68
C TYR A 247 -9.17 3.01 4.98
N ASP A 248 -9.23 1.68 4.93
CA ASP A 248 -9.26 0.85 6.12
C ASP A 248 -7.84 0.49 6.62
N ASP A 249 -7.79 -0.31 7.70
CA ASP A 249 -6.55 -0.75 8.34
C ASP A 249 -5.71 -1.70 7.46
N ARG A 250 -6.33 -2.39 6.49
CA ARG A 250 -5.66 -3.21 5.48
C ARG A 250 -5.09 -2.39 4.31
N GLY A 251 -5.35 -1.08 4.31
CA GLY A 251 -4.96 -0.17 3.26
C GLY A 251 -5.80 -0.31 2.01
N ARG A 252 -7.06 -0.74 2.11
CA ARG A 252 -8.00 -0.78 0.97
C ARG A 252 -8.76 0.54 0.90
N LEU A 253 -9.02 1.05 -0.30
CA LEU A 253 -9.84 2.24 -0.49
C LEU A 253 -11.30 1.92 -0.15
N VAL A 254 -11.88 2.57 0.86
CA VAL A 254 -13.26 2.31 1.31
C VAL A 254 -14.25 3.37 0.85
N ALA A 255 -13.77 4.58 0.59
CA ALA A 255 -14.58 5.65 0.02
C ALA A 255 -13.72 6.73 -0.62
N TRP A 256 -14.31 7.46 -1.55
CA TRP A 256 -13.93 8.83 -1.81
C TRP A 256 -15.16 9.72 -1.85
N ASN A 257 -14.96 11.03 -1.68
CA ASN A 257 -16.00 12.02 -1.85
C ASN A 257 -15.43 13.27 -2.52
N ASP A 258 -16.27 13.93 -3.32
CA ASP A 258 -15.94 15.21 -3.94
C ASP A 258 -16.38 16.41 -3.06
N ASP A 259 -16.05 17.62 -3.51
CA ASP A 259 -16.44 18.89 -2.91
C ASP A 259 -17.94 19.19 -2.95
N ARG A 260 -18.72 18.35 -3.66
CA ARG A 260 -20.18 18.42 -3.79
C ARG A 260 -20.88 17.34 -2.97
N GLU A 261 -20.14 16.71 -2.05
CA GLU A 261 -20.61 15.63 -1.17
C GLU A 261 -21.12 14.40 -1.92
N ASN A 262 -20.70 14.18 -3.17
CA ASN A 262 -20.97 12.94 -3.87
C ASN A 262 -19.99 11.88 -3.38
N ILE A 263 -20.53 10.83 -2.77
CA ILE A 263 -19.76 9.76 -2.14
C ILE A 263 -19.83 8.51 -3.02
N THR A 264 -18.68 7.88 -3.22
CA THR A 264 -18.59 6.50 -3.73
C THR A 264 -17.97 5.63 -2.65
N GLN A 265 -18.67 4.57 -2.22
CA GLN A 265 -18.18 3.60 -1.25
C GLN A 265 -17.81 2.29 -1.94
N PHE A 266 -16.72 1.68 -1.48
CA PHE A 266 -16.19 0.42 -1.98
C PHE A 266 -16.27 -0.64 -0.88
N PHE A 267 -16.85 -1.79 -1.21
CA PHE A 267 -17.07 -2.88 -0.26
C PHE A 267 -16.40 -4.17 -0.70
N TYR A 268 -15.74 -4.83 0.25
CA TYR A 268 -14.90 -6.02 0.05
C TYR A 268 -15.46 -7.19 0.86
N ALA A 269 -16.53 -7.81 0.37
CA ALA A 269 -17.30 -8.79 1.14
C ALA A 269 -16.68 -10.20 1.14
N ASN A 270 -15.80 -10.55 0.20
CA ASN A 270 -15.22 -11.89 0.10
C ASN A 270 -13.87 -11.98 0.84
N PRO A 271 -13.79 -12.66 2.00
CA PRO A 271 -12.55 -12.73 2.77
C PRO A 271 -11.48 -13.64 2.12
N LYS A 272 -11.83 -14.49 1.15
CA LYS A 272 -10.83 -15.25 0.36
C LYS A 272 -10.05 -14.36 -0.61
N THR A 273 -10.64 -13.25 -1.02
CA THR A 273 -10.04 -12.27 -1.95
C THR A 273 -10.19 -10.87 -1.34
N PRO A 274 -9.51 -10.59 -0.22
CA PRO A 274 -9.80 -9.45 0.63
C PRO A 274 -9.56 -8.10 -0.05
N ASP A 275 -8.75 -8.04 -1.11
CA ASP A 275 -8.44 -6.82 -1.85
C ASP A 275 -9.31 -6.63 -3.10
N LEU A 276 -10.20 -7.57 -3.45
CA LEU A 276 -11.14 -7.42 -4.57
C LEU A 276 -12.44 -6.76 -4.13
N ILE A 277 -12.87 -5.76 -4.91
CA ILE A 277 -14.13 -5.07 -4.66
C ILE A 277 -15.30 -5.93 -5.08
N THR A 278 -16.22 -6.15 -4.16
CA THR A 278 -17.44 -6.91 -4.43
C THR A 278 -18.62 -6.02 -4.79
N HIS A 279 -18.66 -4.82 -4.20
CA HIS A 279 -19.74 -3.87 -4.43
C HIS A 279 -19.24 -2.43 -4.44
N ILE A 280 -19.91 -1.59 -5.24
CA ILE A 280 -19.85 -0.14 -5.09
C ILE A 280 -21.22 0.38 -4.71
N HIS A 281 -21.25 1.35 -3.81
CA HIS A 281 -22.47 1.97 -3.34
C HIS A 281 -22.38 3.49 -3.42
N PHE A 282 -23.48 4.11 -3.83
CA PHE A 282 -23.64 5.55 -3.94
C PHE A 282 -24.72 6.01 -2.94
N PRO A 283 -24.36 6.45 -1.72
CA PRO A 283 -25.33 6.73 -0.65
C PRO A 283 -26.46 7.67 -1.08
N LYS A 284 -26.11 8.76 -1.79
CA LYS A 284 -27.04 9.79 -2.24
C LYS A 284 -28.15 9.29 -3.17
N SER A 285 -27.85 8.29 -4.01
CA SER A 285 -28.82 7.69 -4.93
C SER A 285 -29.32 6.31 -4.47
N SER A 286 -28.74 5.77 -3.40
CA SER A 286 -28.93 4.40 -2.92
C SER A 286 -28.73 3.32 -4.00
N LYS A 287 -28.01 3.65 -5.09
CA LYS A 287 -27.64 2.70 -6.14
C LYS A 287 -26.44 1.88 -5.70
N THR A 288 -26.49 0.57 -5.99
CA THR A 288 -25.42 -0.37 -5.66
C THR A 288 -25.09 -1.21 -6.88
N PHE A 289 -23.81 -1.30 -7.21
CA PHE A 289 -23.29 -2.19 -8.23
C PHE A 289 -22.66 -3.40 -7.55
N ARG A 290 -22.84 -4.58 -8.12
CA ARG A 290 -22.22 -5.82 -7.68
C ARG A 290 -21.31 -6.38 -8.78
N PHE A 291 -20.15 -6.88 -8.39
CA PHE A 291 -19.13 -7.41 -9.28
C PHE A 291 -18.94 -8.91 -9.03
N LEU A 292 -18.99 -9.72 -10.09
CA LEU A 292 -18.65 -11.14 -10.03
C LEU A 292 -17.36 -11.40 -10.81
N TYR A 293 -16.57 -12.34 -10.29
CA TYR A 293 -15.24 -12.66 -10.79
C TYR A 293 -15.15 -14.14 -11.17
N ASP A 294 -14.27 -14.47 -12.12
CA ASP A 294 -13.91 -15.85 -12.43
C ASP A 294 -12.89 -16.43 -11.43
N SER A 295 -12.46 -17.67 -11.67
CA SER A 295 -11.44 -18.35 -10.84
C SER A 295 -10.04 -17.72 -10.94
N ARG A 296 -9.80 -16.82 -11.90
CA ARG A 296 -8.55 -16.04 -12.05
C ARG A 296 -8.67 -14.68 -11.37
N ASN A 297 -9.80 -14.40 -10.72
CA ASN A 297 -10.16 -13.11 -10.13
C ASN A 297 -10.33 -11.98 -11.16
N PHE A 298 -10.67 -12.30 -12.42
CA PHE A 298 -10.97 -11.31 -13.44
C PHE A 298 -12.47 -11.01 -13.46
N LEU A 299 -12.80 -9.72 -13.67
CA LEU A 299 -14.17 -9.24 -13.65
C LEU A 299 -14.95 -9.89 -14.81
N MET A 300 -16.07 -10.54 -14.49
CA MET A 300 -16.93 -11.21 -15.46
C MET A 300 -18.29 -10.55 -15.62
N THR A 301 -18.86 -10.03 -14.54
CA THR A 301 -20.19 -9.40 -14.59
C THR A 301 -20.25 -8.15 -13.73
N VAL A 302 -20.98 -7.15 -14.24
CA VAL A 302 -21.42 -5.98 -13.46
C VAL A 302 -22.94 -6.04 -13.36
N GLU A 303 -23.46 -6.07 -12.15
CA GLU A 303 -24.90 -6.09 -11.88
C GLU A 303 -25.30 -4.78 -11.24
N THR A 304 -26.23 -4.06 -11.86
CA THR A 304 -26.88 -2.89 -11.27
C THR A 304 -28.27 -3.28 -10.76
N SER A 305 -29.02 -2.34 -10.19
CA SER A 305 -30.43 -2.57 -9.85
C SER A 305 -31.34 -2.82 -11.05
N GLU A 306 -30.88 -2.46 -12.26
CA GLU A 306 -31.70 -2.42 -13.47
C GLU A 306 -31.26 -3.48 -14.49
N GLN A 307 -29.95 -3.72 -14.62
CA GLN A 307 -29.39 -4.53 -15.70
C GLN A 307 -28.13 -5.28 -15.26
N ARG A 308 -27.89 -6.42 -15.91
CA ARG A 308 -26.63 -7.16 -15.86
C ARG A 308 -25.84 -6.92 -17.14
N PHE A 309 -24.53 -6.74 -16.99
CA PHE A 309 -23.57 -6.65 -18.07
C PHE A 309 -22.52 -7.76 -17.94
N TYR A 310 -22.11 -8.32 -19.07
CA TYR A 310 -20.98 -9.24 -19.17
C TYR A 310 -19.73 -8.47 -19.58
N VAL A 311 -18.61 -8.75 -18.92
CA VAL A 311 -17.35 -8.01 -19.10
C VAL A 311 -16.32 -8.90 -19.78
N ALA A 312 -15.78 -8.44 -20.91
CA ALA A 312 -14.59 -9.01 -21.51
C ALA A 312 -13.35 -8.28 -20.99
N THR A 313 -12.35 -9.03 -20.53
CA THR A 313 -11.09 -8.49 -20.01
C THR A 313 -9.91 -8.92 -20.86
N ASP A 314 -8.80 -8.18 -20.76
CA ASP A 314 -7.50 -8.62 -21.26
C ASP A 314 -6.89 -9.72 -20.38
N GLN A 315 -5.66 -10.13 -20.73
CA GLN A 315 -4.91 -11.17 -20.02
C GLN A 315 -4.52 -10.82 -18.57
N ASN A 316 -4.60 -9.54 -18.18
CA ASN A 316 -4.26 -9.03 -16.85
C ASN A 316 -5.50 -8.61 -16.05
N GLY A 317 -6.71 -8.84 -16.58
CA GLY A 317 -7.97 -8.50 -15.93
C GLY A 317 -8.43 -7.05 -16.17
N SER A 318 -7.82 -6.31 -17.09
CA SER A 318 -8.30 -4.97 -17.48
C SER A 318 -9.56 -5.09 -18.33
N PRO A 319 -10.68 -4.44 -17.99
CA PRO A 319 -11.89 -4.48 -18.82
C PRO A 319 -11.68 -3.84 -20.19
N LEU A 320 -12.02 -4.57 -21.26
CA LEU A 320 -11.95 -4.14 -22.66
C LEU A 320 -13.33 -3.80 -23.22
N ALA A 321 -14.35 -4.57 -22.88
CA ALA A 321 -15.71 -4.38 -23.38
C ALA A 321 -16.78 -4.84 -22.40
N LEU A 322 -17.92 -4.15 -22.40
CA LEU A 322 -19.13 -4.51 -21.66
C LEU A 322 -20.26 -4.81 -22.65
N PHE A 323 -20.93 -5.93 -22.46
CA PHE A 323 -22.07 -6.36 -23.26
C PHE A 323 -23.33 -6.48 -22.41
N ASP A 324 -24.49 -6.14 -22.97
CA ASP A 324 -25.77 -6.44 -22.33
C ASP A 324 -26.10 -7.95 -22.39
N THR A 325 -27.22 -8.34 -21.79
CA THR A 325 -27.70 -9.74 -21.81
C THR A 325 -28.13 -10.24 -23.19
N ASN A 326 -28.18 -9.38 -24.21
CA ASN A 326 -28.50 -9.72 -25.59
C ASN A 326 -27.25 -9.80 -26.48
N GLY A 327 -26.06 -9.46 -25.96
CA GLY A 327 -24.81 -9.43 -26.71
C GLY A 327 -24.51 -8.10 -27.39
N ASN A 328 -25.27 -7.04 -27.14
CA ASN A 328 -24.98 -5.72 -27.67
C ASN A 328 -23.83 -5.08 -26.90
N LEU A 329 -22.90 -4.45 -27.63
CA LEU A 329 -21.78 -3.72 -27.05
C LEU A 329 -22.27 -2.40 -26.43
N ILE A 330 -22.08 -2.25 -25.11
CA ILE A 330 -22.50 -1.08 -24.33
C ILE A 330 -21.34 -0.10 -24.11
N LYS A 331 -20.12 -0.62 -23.94
CA LYS A 331 -18.91 0.17 -23.71
C LYS A 331 -17.70 -0.60 -24.23
N GLU A 332 -16.84 0.05 -24.99
CA GLU A 332 -15.51 -0.43 -25.38
C GLU A 332 -14.46 0.54 -24.81
N MET A 333 -13.40 -0.02 -24.22
CA MET A 333 -12.28 0.72 -23.67
C MET A 333 -10.98 0.31 -24.35
N ARG A 334 -10.22 1.29 -24.84
CA ARG A 334 -8.86 1.08 -25.36
C ARG A 334 -7.87 1.87 -24.53
N ARG A 335 -6.72 1.25 -24.28
CA ARG A 335 -5.62 1.81 -23.49
C ARG A 335 -4.30 1.66 -24.23
N THR A 336 -3.33 2.50 -23.90
CA THR A 336 -1.91 2.28 -24.23
C THR A 336 -1.40 1.01 -23.51
N PRO A 337 -0.24 0.47 -23.89
CA PRO A 337 0.38 -0.66 -23.17
C PRO A 337 0.56 -0.42 -21.67
N PHE A 338 0.81 0.83 -21.27
CA PHE A 338 0.95 1.23 -19.86
C PHE A 338 -0.37 1.70 -19.20
N GLY A 339 -1.51 1.55 -19.88
CA GLY A 339 -2.83 1.69 -19.26
C GLY A 339 -3.51 3.06 -19.41
N LYS A 340 -2.91 4.03 -20.10
CA LYS A 340 -3.55 5.34 -20.37
C LYS A 340 -4.74 5.11 -21.32
N ILE A 341 -5.94 5.54 -20.93
CA ILE A 341 -7.14 5.41 -21.76
C ILE A 341 -7.02 6.32 -22.98
N ILE A 342 -7.20 5.74 -24.17
CA ILE A 342 -7.19 6.44 -25.47
C ILE A 342 -8.56 6.44 -26.15
N LYS A 343 -9.44 5.49 -25.78
CA LYS A 343 -10.82 5.42 -26.27
C LYS A 343 -11.72 4.91 -25.16
N ASP A 344 -12.85 5.58 -24.98
CA ASP A 344 -13.98 5.14 -24.17
C ASP A 344 -15.27 5.49 -24.91
N THR A 345 -16.02 4.49 -25.38
CA THR A 345 -17.22 4.73 -26.19
C THR A 345 -18.44 5.16 -25.38
N ASN A 346 -18.40 5.03 -24.05
CA ASN A 346 -19.51 5.37 -23.17
C ASN A 346 -19.00 5.87 -21.81
N PRO A 347 -18.41 7.08 -21.74
CA PRO A 347 -17.78 7.61 -20.53
C PRO A 347 -18.77 7.86 -19.38
N ASP A 348 -20.05 8.05 -19.66
CA ASP A 348 -21.09 8.25 -18.65
C ASP A 348 -21.38 6.98 -17.84
N PHE A 349 -21.14 5.80 -18.42
CA PHE A 349 -21.14 4.54 -17.67
C PHE A 349 -19.83 4.42 -16.89
N TYR A 350 -19.88 4.78 -15.60
CA TYR A 350 -18.74 4.65 -14.70
C TYR A 350 -18.47 3.19 -14.34
N LEU A 351 -17.31 2.68 -14.77
CA LEU A 351 -16.74 1.40 -14.34
C LEU A 351 -15.51 1.67 -13.46
N PRO A 352 -15.54 1.32 -12.16
CA PRO A 352 -14.44 1.58 -11.24
C PRO A 352 -13.21 0.71 -11.49
N ILE A 353 -13.42 -0.56 -11.86
CA ILE A 353 -12.38 -1.56 -12.06
C ILE A 353 -11.80 -1.32 -13.45
N ASP A 354 -10.50 -1.11 -13.52
CA ASP A 354 -9.80 -0.65 -14.72
C ASP A 354 -8.52 -1.48 -14.93
N PHE A 355 -7.43 -0.83 -15.37
CA PHE A 355 -6.15 -1.41 -15.72
C PHE A 355 -5.65 -2.37 -14.63
N HIS A 356 -5.42 -3.62 -15.04
CA HIS A 356 -4.98 -4.73 -14.18
C HIS A 356 -5.88 -4.98 -12.96
N GLY A 357 -7.18 -4.67 -13.08
CA GLY A 357 -8.15 -4.82 -12.00
C GLY A 357 -8.06 -3.75 -10.90
N GLY A 358 -7.23 -2.72 -11.08
CA GLY A 358 -7.12 -1.59 -10.15
C GLY A 358 -8.32 -0.63 -10.23
N LEU A 359 -8.36 0.37 -9.35
CA LEU A 359 -9.47 1.34 -9.30
C LEU A 359 -9.11 2.65 -9.98
N LEU A 360 -9.82 2.96 -11.07
CA LEU A 360 -9.66 4.24 -11.76
C LEU A 360 -10.45 5.34 -11.05
N ASP A 361 -9.71 6.37 -10.65
CA ASP A 361 -10.30 7.66 -10.33
C ASP A 361 -10.53 8.46 -11.63
N PRO A 362 -11.80 8.77 -11.97
CA PRO A 362 -12.11 9.46 -13.23
C PRO A 362 -11.59 10.90 -13.27
N ASN A 363 -11.27 11.53 -12.14
CA ASN A 363 -10.79 12.90 -12.09
C ASN A 363 -9.27 12.96 -12.22
N THR A 364 -8.56 12.20 -11.38
CA THR A 364 -7.09 12.17 -11.42
C THR A 364 -6.56 11.26 -12.53
N LYS A 365 -7.37 10.38 -13.12
CA LYS A 365 -6.91 9.36 -14.08
C LYS A 365 -5.82 8.42 -13.53
N LEU A 366 -5.63 8.40 -12.21
CA LEU A 366 -4.74 7.47 -11.53
C LEU A 366 -5.47 6.16 -11.26
N VAL A 367 -4.71 5.08 -11.22
CA VAL A 367 -5.23 3.74 -10.92
C VAL A 367 -4.71 3.30 -9.56
N TYR A 368 -5.61 3.04 -8.61
CA TYR A 368 -5.26 2.44 -7.33
C TYR A 368 -5.08 0.93 -7.50
N LEU A 369 -3.83 0.47 -7.46
CA LEU A 369 -3.43 -0.89 -7.78
C LEU A 369 -2.39 -1.38 -6.77
N ASN A 370 -2.54 -2.60 -6.25
CA ASN A 370 -1.62 -3.19 -5.27
C ASN A 370 -1.35 -2.25 -4.06
N LYS A 371 -2.39 -1.57 -3.59
CA LYS A 371 -2.36 -0.61 -2.47
C LYS A 371 -1.52 0.66 -2.72
N ARG A 372 -1.11 0.92 -3.96
CA ARG A 372 -0.38 2.10 -4.40
C ARG A 372 -1.11 2.78 -5.56
N LEU A 373 -0.82 4.05 -5.78
CA LEU A 373 -1.33 4.77 -6.96
C LEU A 373 -0.34 4.65 -8.11
N TYR A 374 -0.87 4.22 -9.24
CA TYR A 374 -0.16 4.11 -10.50
C TYR A 374 -0.60 5.24 -11.44
N ASP A 375 0.36 5.85 -12.12
CA ASP A 375 0.14 6.82 -13.18
C ASP A 375 0.33 6.17 -14.56
N PRO A 376 -0.75 5.91 -15.30
CA PRO A 376 -0.66 5.34 -16.64
C PRO A 376 -0.06 6.29 -17.69
N THR A 377 0.02 7.60 -17.40
CA THR A 377 0.52 8.62 -18.34
C THR A 377 2.01 8.48 -18.57
N VAL A 378 2.77 8.31 -17.48
CA VAL A 378 4.23 8.15 -17.48
C VAL A 378 4.66 6.71 -17.23
N GLY A 379 3.72 5.82 -16.89
CA GLY A 379 3.99 4.39 -16.67
C GLY A 379 4.69 4.07 -15.34
N GLN A 380 4.47 4.88 -14.29
CA GLN A 380 5.19 4.79 -13.02
C GLN A 380 4.27 4.88 -11.80
N TRP A 381 4.75 4.42 -10.65
CA TRP A 381 4.06 4.60 -9.37
C TRP A 381 4.19 6.05 -8.88
N MET A 382 3.15 6.57 -8.20
CA MET A 382 3.15 7.93 -7.61
C MET A 382 3.95 8.03 -6.31
N THR A 383 4.31 6.89 -5.73
CA THR A 383 5.07 6.78 -4.48
C THR A 383 6.13 5.67 -4.63
N PRO A 384 7.31 5.80 -4.02
CA PRO A 384 8.37 4.80 -3.98
C PRO A 384 8.02 3.57 -3.12
N ALA A 385 8.67 2.44 -3.40
CA ALA A 385 8.51 1.16 -2.73
C ALA A 385 9.66 0.82 -1.76
N TRP A 386 9.96 1.70 -0.80
CA TRP A 386 11.14 1.56 0.07
C TRP A 386 11.26 0.20 0.77
N GLU A 387 10.14 -0.37 1.26
CA GLU A 387 10.14 -1.70 1.89
C GLU A 387 10.47 -2.84 0.91
N GLN A 388 10.00 -2.73 -0.34
CA GLN A 388 10.27 -3.74 -1.37
C GLN A 388 11.75 -3.73 -1.74
N MET A 389 12.34 -2.54 -1.89
CA MET A 389 13.76 -2.37 -2.17
C MET A 389 14.65 -3.09 -1.14
N ALA A 390 14.28 -3.03 0.14
CA ALA A 390 15.03 -3.68 1.19
C ALA A 390 14.99 -5.23 1.11
N ASN A 391 13.97 -5.81 0.47
CA ASN A 391 13.77 -7.26 0.39
C ASN A 391 14.11 -7.86 -0.98
N GLU A 392 13.89 -7.11 -2.05
CA GLU A 392 13.74 -7.61 -3.42
C GLU A 392 14.72 -6.92 -4.40
N LEU A 393 15.96 -6.64 -3.98
CA LEU A 393 17.01 -6.17 -4.89
C LEU A 393 17.68 -7.36 -5.59
N THR A 394 17.08 -7.87 -6.66
CA THR A 394 17.57 -9.06 -7.39
C THR A 394 18.46 -8.72 -8.58
N THR A 395 18.20 -7.60 -9.25
CA THR A 395 19.02 -7.02 -10.32
C THR A 395 19.42 -5.58 -9.94
N PRO A 396 20.51 -5.02 -10.51
CA PRO A 396 20.87 -3.62 -10.28
C PRO A 396 19.75 -2.63 -10.64
N THR A 397 18.94 -2.96 -11.65
CA THR A 397 17.83 -2.12 -12.10
C THR A 397 16.66 -2.05 -11.10
N ASP A 398 16.54 -3.01 -10.18
CA ASP A 398 15.50 -3.01 -9.12
C ASP A 398 15.65 -1.82 -8.15
N ILE A 399 16.79 -1.10 -8.20
CA ILE A 399 17.02 0.12 -7.43
C ILE A 399 15.99 1.22 -7.76
N PHE A 400 15.40 1.19 -8.96
CA PHE A 400 14.38 2.15 -9.38
C PHE A 400 12.97 1.75 -8.93
N ILE A 401 12.59 2.24 -7.76
CA ILE A 401 11.39 1.84 -7.01
C ILE A 401 10.05 2.44 -7.50
N TYR A 402 10.08 3.27 -8.54
CA TYR A 402 8.88 3.82 -9.20
C TYR A 402 8.46 2.99 -10.43
N ARG A 403 9.32 2.07 -10.89
CA ARG A 403 9.05 1.28 -12.09
C ARG A 403 7.83 0.40 -11.95
N PHE A 404 6.97 0.41 -12.95
CA PHE A 404 5.84 -0.51 -13.01
C PHE A 404 6.27 -1.83 -13.64
N ARG A 405 6.16 -2.94 -12.89
CA ARG A 405 6.43 -4.32 -13.34
C ARG A 405 7.71 -4.47 -14.19
N ASN A 406 8.79 -3.83 -13.77
CA ASN A 406 10.04 -3.77 -14.51
C ASN A 406 9.88 -3.43 -16.01
N ASN A 407 9.05 -2.44 -16.34
CA ASN A 407 8.71 -2.01 -17.71
C ASN A 407 8.05 -3.09 -18.59
N ASP A 408 7.44 -4.10 -17.96
CA ASP A 408 6.62 -5.10 -18.63
C ASP A 408 5.17 -5.04 -18.11
N PRO A 409 4.36 -4.09 -18.61
CA PRO A 409 2.95 -4.01 -18.25
C PRO A 409 2.11 -5.12 -18.92
N ILE A 410 2.62 -5.81 -19.93
CA ILE A 410 1.83 -6.73 -20.75
C ILE A 410 1.76 -8.11 -20.10
N ASN A 411 2.89 -8.58 -19.56
CA ASN A 411 2.94 -9.91 -18.96
C ASN A 411 2.46 -9.86 -17.52
N PHE A 412 1.68 -10.87 -17.16
CA PHE A 412 1.36 -11.13 -15.76
C PHE A 412 2.64 -11.55 -15.02
N LYS A 413 2.80 -11.17 -13.74
CA LYS A 413 3.91 -11.65 -12.91
C LYS A 413 3.68 -13.15 -12.66
N GLN A 414 4.12 -13.99 -13.59
CA GLN A 414 4.00 -15.44 -13.48
C GLN A 414 5.24 -15.95 -12.76
N ASN A 415 5.03 -16.60 -11.62
CA ASN A 415 5.99 -17.61 -11.18
C ASN A 415 5.89 -18.73 -12.20
N VAL A 416 6.96 -18.99 -12.95
CA VAL A 416 7.04 -20.19 -13.78
C VAL A 416 7.03 -21.36 -12.81
N GLU A 417 5.86 -21.97 -12.62
CA GLU A 417 5.71 -23.20 -11.85
C GLU A 417 6.32 -24.32 -12.70
N TYR A 418 7.64 -24.45 -12.63
CA TYR A 418 8.31 -25.65 -13.09
C TYR A 418 7.73 -26.81 -12.28
N MET A 419 7.07 -27.73 -12.97
CA MET A 419 6.36 -28.89 -12.40
C MET A 419 7.36 -29.87 -11.76
N THR A 420 7.97 -29.45 -10.67
CA THR A 420 9.10 -30.09 -9.98
C THR A 420 8.68 -30.72 -8.66
N ASP A 421 7.44 -30.48 -8.23
CA ASP A 421 6.83 -31.02 -7.03
C ASP A 421 5.40 -31.51 -7.30
N LEU A 422 4.91 -32.41 -6.44
CA LEU A 422 3.59 -33.02 -6.57
C LEU A 422 2.45 -32.00 -6.54
N SER A 423 2.54 -30.94 -5.73
CA SER A 423 1.49 -29.93 -5.65
C SER A 423 1.34 -29.18 -6.98
N SER A 424 2.46 -28.81 -7.62
CA SER A 424 2.45 -28.22 -8.97
C SER A 424 1.80 -29.15 -10.00
N TRP A 425 2.13 -30.46 -9.98
CA TRP A 425 1.46 -31.45 -10.83
C TRP A 425 -0.03 -31.60 -10.53
N LEU A 426 -0.44 -31.58 -9.26
CA LEU A 426 -1.85 -31.73 -8.88
C LEU A 426 -2.70 -30.55 -9.35
N LYS A 427 -2.17 -29.32 -9.32
CA LYS A 427 -2.84 -28.13 -9.88
C LYS A 427 -3.15 -28.28 -11.36
N LEU A 428 -2.24 -28.92 -12.12
CA LEU A 428 -2.42 -29.26 -13.53
C LEU A 428 -3.75 -30.02 -13.66
N TYR A 429 -3.91 -31.12 -12.93
CA TYR A 429 -5.13 -31.95 -12.90
C TYR A 429 -6.36 -31.31 -12.24
N GLY A 430 -6.26 -30.03 -11.84
CA GLY A 430 -7.37 -29.30 -11.25
C GLY A 430 -7.61 -29.64 -9.78
N TYR A 431 -6.64 -30.17 -9.07
CA TYR A 431 -6.70 -30.28 -7.61
C TYR A 431 -6.27 -28.96 -6.98
N ASP A 432 -7.11 -28.44 -6.10
CA ASP A 432 -6.77 -27.36 -5.20
C ASP A 432 -6.64 -27.92 -3.78
N ILE A 433 -5.45 -28.44 -3.48
CA ILE A 433 -5.14 -29.02 -2.16
C ILE A 433 -5.34 -28.01 -1.05
N SER A 434 -5.04 -26.74 -1.31
CA SER A 434 -5.24 -25.64 -0.37
C SER A 434 -6.72 -25.38 -0.07
N ALA A 435 -7.63 -25.71 -0.98
CA ALA A 435 -9.08 -25.65 -0.74
C ALA A 435 -9.67 -26.97 -0.20
N MET A 436 -8.94 -28.08 -0.29
CA MET A 436 -9.38 -29.38 0.25
C MET A 436 -9.02 -29.53 1.74
N LEU A 437 -7.84 -29.05 2.14
CA LEU A 437 -7.34 -29.19 3.51
C LEU A 437 -7.80 -28.01 4.37
N GLY A 438 -8.91 -28.20 5.10
CA GLY A 438 -9.53 -27.22 6.02
C GLY A 438 -8.53 -26.41 6.84
N SER A 439 -7.52 -27.09 7.37
CA SER A 439 -6.53 -26.54 8.27
C SER A 439 -5.65 -25.45 7.65
N GLU A 440 -5.37 -25.52 6.35
CA GLU A 440 -4.50 -24.57 5.63
C GLU A 440 -5.18 -23.20 5.47
N TYR A 441 -6.45 -23.18 5.04
CA TYR A 441 -7.15 -21.92 4.77
C TYR A 441 -7.86 -21.35 5.99
N MET A 442 -8.30 -22.17 6.95
CA MET A 442 -8.95 -21.66 8.17
C MET A 442 -8.02 -20.75 8.99
N LYS A 443 -6.73 -21.06 9.03
CA LYS A 443 -5.72 -20.22 9.71
C LYS A 443 -5.66 -18.80 9.12
N GLN A 444 -5.84 -18.69 7.80
CA GLN A 444 -5.78 -17.42 7.09
C GLN A 444 -7.09 -16.60 7.21
N MET A 445 -8.19 -17.22 7.65
CA MET A 445 -9.48 -16.51 7.79
C MET A 445 -9.53 -15.60 9.03
N VAL A 446 -8.73 -15.88 10.06
CA VAL A 446 -8.67 -15.03 11.25
C VAL A 446 -7.80 -13.83 10.95
N TYR A 447 -8.44 -12.70 10.69
CA TYR A 447 -7.74 -11.43 10.53
C TYR A 447 -7.43 -10.81 11.89
N GLN A 448 -6.14 -10.60 12.14
CA GLN A 448 -5.64 -9.85 13.28
C GLN A 448 -4.94 -8.60 12.74
N PRO A 449 -5.47 -7.39 13.02
CA PRO A 449 -4.81 -6.16 12.63
C PRO A 449 -3.44 -6.07 13.31
N SER A 450 -2.39 -5.93 12.51
CA SER A 450 -1.03 -5.76 12.99
C SER A 450 -0.31 -4.73 12.12
N ALA A 451 0.34 -3.75 12.76
CA ALA A 451 1.26 -2.85 12.07
C ALA A 451 2.59 -3.60 11.91
N ILE A 452 2.79 -4.21 10.75
CA ILE A 452 4.03 -4.94 10.42
C ILE A 452 4.69 -4.24 9.25
N VAL A 453 5.97 -3.88 9.42
CA VAL A 453 6.83 -3.56 8.29
C VAL A 453 7.12 -4.86 7.58
N THR A 454 6.80 -4.93 6.29
CA THR A 454 6.87 -6.20 5.54
C THR A 454 8.30 -6.66 5.31
N SER A 455 9.29 -5.79 5.55
CA SER A 455 10.72 -6.09 5.48
C SER A 455 11.33 -6.41 6.85
N PRO A 456 11.71 -7.68 7.09
CA PRO A 456 12.49 -8.05 8.26
C PRO A 456 13.88 -7.38 8.30
N GLN A 457 14.40 -6.89 7.17
CA GLN A 457 15.68 -6.19 7.14
C GLN A 457 15.58 -4.77 7.70
N LEU A 458 14.44 -4.11 7.48
CA LEU A 458 14.18 -2.76 8.02
C LEU A 458 13.79 -2.81 9.50
N THR A 459 13.10 -3.86 9.93
CA THR A 459 12.75 -4.08 11.33
C THR A 459 12.98 -5.55 11.71
N PRO A 460 14.21 -5.92 12.09
CA PRO A 460 14.51 -7.28 12.52
C PRO A 460 13.78 -7.57 13.83
N ASP A 461 12.70 -8.34 13.75
CA ASP A 461 11.97 -8.83 14.92
C ASP A 461 12.46 -10.24 15.26
N PHE A 462 13.13 -10.37 16.40
CA PHE A 462 13.43 -11.66 17.01
C PHE A 462 12.22 -12.12 17.83
N GLY A 463 11.09 -12.30 17.15
CA GLY A 463 9.85 -12.71 17.78
C GLY A 463 10.04 -13.98 18.61
N VAL A 464 9.54 -13.98 19.84
CA VAL A 464 9.61 -15.17 20.71
C VAL A 464 8.52 -16.15 20.27
N MET A 465 8.92 -17.24 19.62
CA MET A 465 8.02 -18.32 19.25
C MET A 465 8.08 -19.45 20.28
N SER A 466 6.93 -19.86 20.81
CA SER A 466 6.87 -21.02 21.68
C SER A 466 7.32 -22.28 20.93
N GLY A 467 8.13 -23.12 21.58
CA GLY A 467 8.49 -24.44 21.05
C GLY A 467 7.27 -25.29 20.71
N LEU A 468 6.17 -25.15 21.48
CA LEU A 468 4.90 -25.82 21.19
C LEU A 468 4.29 -25.33 19.86
N GLN A 469 4.32 -24.01 19.60
CA GLN A 469 3.84 -23.46 18.34
C GLN A 469 4.66 -23.97 17.15
N CYS A 470 5.99 -24.08 17.33
CA CYS A 470 6.88 -24.65 16.32
C CYS A 470 6.53 -26.12 16.04
N ILE A 471 6.27 -26.92 17.08
CA ILE A 471 5.84 -28.31 16.95
C ILE A 471 4.50 -28.41 16.22
N VAL A 472 3.50 -27.60 16.60
CA VAL A 472 2.19 -27.56 15.95
C VAL A 472 2.32 -27.19 14.47
N ASN A 473 3.08 -26.14 14.13
CA ASN A 473 3.34 -25.76 12.75
C ASN A 473 4.02 -26.89 11.97
N ARG A 474 5.03 -27.55 12.56
CA ARG A 474 5.74 -28.66 11.93
C ARG A 474 4.86 -29.88 11.69
N VAL A 475 4.00 -30.24 12.65
CA VAL A 475 3.04 -31.35 12.50
C VAL A 475 2.03 -31.01 11.40
N HIS A 476 1.55 -29.77 11.36
CA HIS A 476 0.63 -29.29 10.33
C HIS A 476 1.25 -29.34 8.94
N GLU A 477 2.45 -28.80 8.75
CA GLU A 477 3.19 -28.83 7.48
C GLU A 477 3.44 -30.26 6.99
N LYS A 478 3.74 -31.18 7.91
CA LYS A 478 3.91 -32.61 7.55
C LYS A 478 2.58 -33.29 7.22
N PHE A 479 1.47 -32.84 7.80
CA PHE A 479 0.15 -33.39 7.51
C PHE A 479 -0.38 -32.94 6.15
N SER A 480 -0.03 -31.73 5.71
CA SER A 480 -0.39 -31.23 4.38
C SER A 480 0.56 -31.66 3.25
N ASP A 481 1.73 -32.23 3.57
CA ASP A 481 2.65 -32.79 2.58
C ASP A 481 2.18 -34.16 2.07
N LEU A 482 1.67 -34.19 0.85
CA LEU A 482 1.25 -35.42 0.16
C LEU A 482 2.43 -36.14 -0.54
N GLY A 483 3.63 -35.55 -0.54
CA GLY A 483 4.80 -36.08 -1.21
C GLY A 483 5.43 -37.25 -0.45
N PHE A 484 5.64 -38.37 -1.14
CA PHE A 484 6.44 -39.49 -0.60
C PHE A 484 7.95 -39.32 -0.85
N VAL A 485 8.33 -38.36 -1.69
CA VAL A 485 9.72 -38.05 -2.00
C VAL A 485 10.23 -37.01 -1.02
N PRO A 486 11.31 -37.29 -0.26
CA PRO A 486 11.93 -36.29 0.60
C PRO A 486 12.31 -35.05 -0.20
N LYS A 487 11.96 -33.86 0.31
CA LYS A 487 12.44 -32.61 -0.29
C LYS A 487 13.98 -32.66 -0.36
N PRO A 488 14.59 -32.44 -1.54
CA PRO A 488 16.03 -32.55 -1.68
C PRO A 488 16.72 -31.57 -0.71
N LEU A 489 17.71 -32.07 0.04
CA LEU A 489 18.58 -31.25 0.90
C LEU A 489 19.58 -30.42 0.10
N LEU A 490 19.64 -30.62 -1.22
CA LEU A 490 20.33 -29.72 -2.13
C LEU A 490 19.73 -28.33 -1.93
N LYS A 491 20.51 -27.46 -1.29
CA LYS A 491 20.31 -26.02 -1.39
C LYS A 491 20.36 -25.73 -2.89
N LEU A 492 19.19 -25.57 -3.52
CA LEU A 492 19.11 -24.81 -4.76
C LEU A 492 19.90 -23.54 -4.45
N GLU A 493 21.04 -23.33 -5.13
CA GLU A 493 21.73 -22.05 -5.01
C GLU A 493 20.66 -21.01 -5.30
N PRO A 494 20.30 -20.17 -4.31
CA PRO A 494 19.22 -19.23 -4.49
C PRO A 494 19.66 -18.31 -5.62
N LYS A 495 19.04 -18.45 -6.80
CA LYS A 495 19.19 -17.52 -7.91
C LYS A 495 18.98 -16.12 -7.31
N THR A 496 20.08 -15.39 -7.22
CA THR A 496 20.23 -14.03 -6.70
C THR A 496 19.59 -13.78 -5.34
N ARG A 497 20.31 -14.16 -4.26
CA ARG A 497 20.12 -13.54 -2.94
C ARG A 497 20.06 -12.03 -3.11
N ASN A 498 19.02 -11.42 -2.55
CA ASN A 498 18.89 -9.98 -2.35
C ASN A 498 20.28 -9.35 -2.20
N LEU A 499 20.64 -8.48 -3.15
CA LEU A 499 21.95 -7.87 -3.24
C LEU A 499 22.18 -6.85 -2.12
N LEU A 500 21.12 -6.39 -1.44
CA LEU A 500 21.19 -5.31 -0.45
C LEU A 500 22.26 -5.53 0.61
N PRO A 501 22.35 -6.69 1.33
CA PRO A 501 23.39 -6.88 2.35
C PRO A 501 24.82 -6.87 1.79
N ARG A 502 24.98 -7.01 0.46
CA ARG A 502 26.29 -6.97 -0.24
C ARG A 502 26.65 -5.57 -0.72
N VAL A 503 25.66 -4.70 -0.92
CA VAL A 503 25.81 -3.35 -1.49
C VAL A 503 25.68 -2.26 -0.44
N ALA A 504 24.83 -2.46 0.58
CA ALA A 504 24.60 -1.53 1.67
C ALA A 504 24.34 -2.29 2.99
N HIS A 505 25.17 -2.03 4.00
CA HIS A 505 24.94 -2.49 5.38
C HIS A 505 25.21 -1.33 6.34
N ARG A 506 24.36 -1.19 7.36
CA ARG A 506 24.60 -0.24 8.46
C ARG A 506 25.34 -0.96 9.58
N ARG A 507 26.41 -0.35 10.10
CA ARG A 507 27.14 -0.92 11.24
C ARG A 507 26.32 -0.75 12.51
N ALA A 508 26.42 -1.70 13.43
CA ALA A 508 25.80 -1.58 14.75
C ALA A 508 26.40 -0.40 15.53
N VAL A 509 25.56 0.37 16.23
CA VAL A 509 25.97 1.58 16.97
C VAL A 509 27.14 1.32 17.92
N PHE A 510 27.07 0.24 18.71
CA PHE A 510 28.11 -0.14 19.67
C PHE A 510 29.10 -1.19 19.12
N GLY A 511 29.10 -1.45 17.82
CA GLY A 511 29.93 -2.50 17.21
C GLY A 511 29.35 -3.91 17.36
N GLU A 512 30.09 -4.90 16.84
CA GLU A 512 29.68 -6.30 16.82
C GLU A 512 29.91 -6.98 18.19
N GLY A 513 29.13 -8.01 18.50
CA GLY A 513 29.29 -8.82 19.72
C GLY A 513 28.74 -8.18 21.01
N ILE A 514 27.98 -7.09 20.92
CA ILE A 514 27.35 -6.42 22.06
C ILE A 514 25.83 -6.38 21.87
N LEU A 515 25.09 -6.79 22.89
CA LEU A 515 23.64 -6.68 22.97
C LEU A 515 23.25 -5.84 24.18
N VAL A 516 22.59 -4.70 23.94
CA VAL A 516 22.02 -3.86 25.01
C VAL A 516 20.52 -4.11 25.08
N SER A 517 20.07 -4.75 26.15
CA SER A 517 18.67 -5.09 26.40
C SER A 517 18.05 -4.19 27.48
N ARG A 518 16.73 -3.98 27.44
CA ARG A 518 16.00 -3.30 28.51
C ARG A 518 15.23 -4.31 29.35
N VAL A 519 15.62 -4.49 30.61
CA VAL A 519 14.96 -5.39 31.57
C VAL A 519 14.55 -4.58 32.80
N GLY A 520 13.25 -4.55 33.11
CA GLY A 520 12.74 -3.78 34.26
C GLY A 520 13.04 -2.27 34.21
N GLY A 521 13.17 -1.69 33.01
CA GLY A 521 13.53 -0.27 32.83
C GLY A 521 15.03 0.03 32.91
N ARG A 522 15.87 -0.97 33.17
CA ARG A 522 17.33 -0.84 33.22
C ARG A 522 18.00 -1.52 32.03
N ALA A 523 19.17 -1.03 31.66
CA ALA A 523 20.01 -1.62 30.64
C ALA A 523 20.72 -2.87 31.19
N LEU A 524 20.64 -3.96 30.44
CA LEU A 524 21.45 -5.16 30.61
C LEU A 524 22.36 -5.29 29.40
N VAL A 525 23.67 -5.22 29.60
CA VAL A 525 24.66 -5.41 28.55
C VAL A 525 25.08 -6.87 28.54
N SER A 526 24.91 -7.53 27.40
CA SER A 526 25.38 -8.89 27.14
C SER A 526 26.45 -8.85 26.06
N VAL A 527 27.49 -9.64 26.25
CA VAL A 527 28.72 -9.56 25.47
C VAL A 527 29.08 -10.96 24.95
N VAL A 528 29.57 -11.04 23.71
CA VAL A 528 30.07 -12.27 23.10
C VAL A 528 31.59 -12.30 23.17
N ASP A 529 32.14 -13.39 23.71
CA ASP A 529 33.59 -13.56 23.84
C ASP A 529 34.31 -13.51 22.48
N GLY A 530 35.45 -12.82 22.42
CA GLY A 530 36.35 -12.82 21.27
C GLY A 530 36.20 -11.67 20.27
N VAL A 531 35.37 -10.65 20.54
CA VAL A 531 35.15 -9.50 19.64
C VAL A 531 35.45 -8.17 20.36
N ASN A 532 36.52 -7.46 20.01
CA ASN A 532 36.85 -6.10 20.49
C ASN A 532 36.61 -5.82 22.00
N SER A 533 37.53 -6.27 22.85
CA SER A 533 37.41 -6.16 24.32
C SER A 533 37.23 -4.74 24.84
N VAL A 534 37.84 -3.72 24.21
CA VAL A 534 37.80 -2.34 24.71
C VAL A 534 36.37 -1.77 24.65
N VAL A 535 35.65 -2.00 23.56
CA VAL A 535 34.28 -1.48 23.41
C VAL A 535 33.34 -2.22 24.36
N GLN A 536 33.53 -3.53 24.49
CA GLN A 536 32.76 -4.36 25.42
C GLN A 536 32.93 -3.90 26.87
N ASP A 537 34.16 -3.64 27.30
CA ASP A 537 34.48 -3.18 28.65
C ASP A 537 33.83 -1.82 28.94
N VAL A 538 33.99 -0.85 28.04
CA VAL A 538 33.43 0.50 28.22
C VAL A 538 31.92 0.46 28.23
N VAL A 539 31.30 -0.25 27.28
CA VAL A 539 29.83 -0.31 27.20
C VAL A 539 29.26 -1.01 28.43
N THR A 540 29.91 -2.07 28.90
CA THR A 540 29.51 -2.78 30.12
C THR A 540 29.68 -1.91 31.37
N SER A 541 30.80 -1.20 31.50
CA SER A 541 31.06 -0.31 32.65
C SER A 541 30.07 0.86 32.72
N VAL A 542 29.82 1.51 31.57
CA VAL A 542 29.03 2.73 31.51
C VAL A 542 27.54 2.45 31.40
N PHE A 543 27.07 1.56 30.54
CA PHE A 543 25.63 1.43 30.29
C PHE A 543 24.95 0.43 31.21
N ASN A 544 25.64 -0.63 31.64
CA ASN A 544 25.01 -1.69 32.43
C ASN A 544 24.40 -1.14 33.73
N ASN A 545 23.18 -1.61 34.05
CA ASN A 545 22.39 -1.18 35.20
C ASN A 545 21.98 0.32 35.22
N SER A 546 22.21 1.08 34.14
CA SER A 546 21.65 2.43 33.95
C SER A 546 20.17 2.34 33.59
N TYR A 547 19.36 3.35 33.92
CA TYR A 547 17.99 3.41 33.40
C TYR A 547 18.03 3.65 31.89
N PHE A 548 17.38 2.77 31.13
CA PHE A 548 17.28 2.91 29.67
C PHE A 548 15.86 3.33 29.32
N LEU A 549 15.69 4.62 28.99
CA LEU A 549 14.37 5.20 28.80
C LEU A 549 13.70 4.62 27.54
N PRO A 550 12.39 4.33 27.58
CA PRO A 550 11.66 3.78 26.45
C PRO A 550 11.28 4.86 25.40
N LEU A 551 12.27 5.63 24.97
CA LEU A 551 12.13 6.72 24.01
C LEU A 551 13.16 6.53 22.90
N HIS A 552 12.72 6.66 21.65
CA HIS A 552 13.55 6.55 20.47
C HIS A 552 13.09 7.60 19.45
N PHE A 553 14.01 8.45 19.04
CA PHE A 553 13.78 9.51 18.05
C PHE A 553 14.95 9.55 17.08
N SER A 554 14.69 9.95 15.84
CA SER A 554 15.72 10.26 14.86
C SER A 554 15.81 11.78 14.72
N VAL A 555 16.96 12.36 15.10
CA VAL A 555 17.20 13.80 15.10
C VAL A 555 18.44 14.08 14.26
N HIS A 556 18.30 14.89 13.21
CA HIS A 556 19.37 15.12 12.22
C HIS A 556 19.95 13.82 11.65
N ASP A 557 19.08 12.88 11.28
CA ASP A 557 19.40 11.55 10.76
C ASP A 557 20.25 10.66 11.70
N GLN A 558 20.33 11.03 12.98
CA GLN A 558 20.96 10.22 14.03
C GLN A 558 19.89 9.58 14.92
N ASP A 559 20.08 8.29 15.21
CA ASP A 559 19.26 7.57 16.17
C ASP A 559 19.65 7.95 17.60
N VAL A 560 18.71 8.53 18.36
CA VAL A 560 18.97 9.05 19.70
C VAL A 560 18.48 8.08 20.77
N PHE A 561 19.39 7.70 21.68
CA PHE A 561 19.11 6.84 22.83
C PHE A 561 19.33 7.61 24.15
N TYR A 562 18.44 7.40 25.11
CA TYR A 562 18.44 8.14 26.38
C TYR A 562 18.65 7.22 27.57
N PHE A 563 19.66 7.55 28.38
CA PHE A 563 20.01 6.86 29.62
C PHE A 563 20.01 7.82 30.80
N VAL A 564 19.64 7.31 31.97
CA VAL A 564 19.68 8.05 33.24
C VAL A 564 20.45 7.24 34.28
N LYS A 565 21.34 7.92 35.01
CA LYS A 565 22.09 7.37 36.13
C LYS A 565 21.78 8.13 37.41
N ASP A 566 21.47 7.40 38.47
CA ASP A 566 21.14 7.98 39.78
C ASP A 566 22.34 8.67 40.43
N ASN A 567 23.54 8.11 40.22
CA ASN A 567 24.76 8.60 40.88
C ASN A 567 25.44 9.70 40.05
N ALA A 568 25.26 10.95 40.47
CA ALA A 568 25.88 12.11 39.83
C ALA A 568 27.42 12.14 39.87
N LEU A 569 28.04 11.44 40.83
CA LEU A 569 29.49 11.43 41.00
C LEU A 569 30.21 10.58 39.94
N LYS A 570 29.52 9.61 39.34
CA LYS A 570 30.09 8.71 38.32
C LYS A 570 30.44 9.41 37.00
N ILE A 571 29.99 10.64 36.78
CA ILE A 571 30.20 11.34 35.51
C ILE A 571 31.68 11.48 35.12
N ARG A 572 32.59 11.65 36.10
CA ARG A 572 34.03 11.78 35.83
C ARG A 572 34.61 10.44 35.36
N ASP A 573 34.34 9.38 36.10
CA ASP A 573 34.78 8.02 35.79
C ASP A 573 34.22 7.56 34.44
N ASP A 574 32.92 7.76 34.21
CA ASP A 574 32.27 7.40 32.95
C ASP A 574 32.83 8.22 31.78
N MET A 575 33.20 9.48 31.98
CA MET A 575 33.83 10.31 30.95
C MET A 575 35.22 9.78 30.57
N GLU A 576 36.01 9.32 31.54
CA GLU A 576 37.32 8.72 31.28
C GLU A 576 37.18 7.41 30.50
N GLU A 577 36.22 6.56 30.87
CA GLU A 577 35.92 5.32 30.14
C GLU A 577 35.43 5.61 28.72
N LEU A 578 34.49 6.54 28.55
CA LEU A 578 33.93 6.90 27.24
C LEU A 578 34.97 7.52 26.29
N ARG A 579 35.99 8.23 26.81
CA ARG A 579 37.09 8.74 25.99
C ARG A 579 37.90 7.63 25.32
N ARG A 580 37.91 6.41 25.87
CA ARG A 580 38.54 5.23 25.22
C ARG A 580 37.82 4.85 23.91
N LEU A 581 36.57 5.29 23.73
CA LEU A 581 35.80 5.14 22.49
C LEU A 581 36.01 6.30 21.50
N GLY A 582 37.00 7.18 21.70
CA GLY A 582 37.22 8.38 20.88
C GLY A 582 37.41 8.13 19.38
N GLY A 583 37.78 6.90 18.98
CA GLY A 583 37.84 6.49 17.56
C GLY A 583 36.47 6.18 16.94
N MET A 584 35.44 5.95 17.75
CA MET A 584 34.08 5.59 17.32
C MET A 584 33.04 6.67 17.63
N PHE A 585 33.25 7.42 18.73
CA PHE A 585 32.31 8.42 19.21
C PHE A 585 33.03 9.70 19.65
N ASN A 586 32.45 10.84 19.29
CA ASN A 586 32.77 12.12 19.89
C ASN A 586 32.01 12.26 21.20
N VAL A 587 32.73 12.48 22.29
CA VAL A 587 32.15 12.59 23.64
C VAL A 587 32.18 14.04 24.10
N SER A 588 31.02 14.62 24.39
CA SER A 588 30.87 15.97 24.91
C SER A 588 30.18 15.99 26.28
N THR A 589 30.44 17.06 27.04
CA THR A 589 29.78 17.34 28.32
C THR A 589 28.85 18.54 28.14
N HIS A 590 27.64 18.44 28.69
CA HIS A 590 26.66 19.53 28.67
C HIS A 590 26.12 19.78 30.07
N GLU A 591 26.03 21.04 30.46
CA GLU A 591 25.36 21.46 31.69
C GLU A 591 24.05 22.14 31.33
N THR A 592 22.95 21.68 31.91
CA THR A 592 21.62 22.24 31.66
C THR A 592 21.11 22.87 32.96
N THR A 593 20.92 24.19 32.92
CA THR A 593 20.30 24.96 34.01
C THR A 593 18.87 25.31 33.61
N GLU A 594 17.87 24.77 34.32
CA GLU A 594 16.47 25.16 34.13
C GLU A 594 16.02 26.11 35.25
N HIS A 595 15.16 27.07 34.95
CA HIS A 595 14.64 28.00 35.95
C HIS A 595 13.84 27.22 37.03
N GLY A 596 14.43 27.09 38.22
CA GLY A 596 13.81 26.46 39.39
C GLY A 596 14.08 24.96 39.58
N SER A 597 14.87 24.33 38.70
CA SER A 597 15.31 22.93 38.81
C SER A 597 16.83 22.91 38.69
N GLY A 598 17.54 22.23 39.60
CA GLY A 598 18.99 22.33 39.77
C GLY A 598 19.83 22.09 38.50
N THR A 599 21.13 22.39 38.58
CA THR A 599 22.07 22.17 37.46
C THR A 599 22.28 20.69 37.24
N TRP A 600 21.90 20.19 36.06
CA TRP A 600 22.12 18.80 35.67
C TRP A 600 23.29 18.69 34.69
N LYS A 601 24.08 17.64 34.84
CA LYS A 601 25.17 17.31 33.91
C LYS A 601 24.78 16.14 33.02
N GLU A 602 25.08 16.26 31.74
CA GLU A 602 24.81 15.26 30.71
C GLU A 602 26.13 14.93 29.97
N LEU A 603 26.35 13.64 29.71
CA LEU A 603 27.34 13.19 28.72
C LEU A 603 26.62 12.86 27.43
N ARG A 604 27.20 13.26 26.29
CA ARG A 604 26.68 12.90 24.98
C ARG A 604 27.76 12.23 24.15
N LEU A 605 27.45 11.05 23.65
CA LEU A 605 28.25 10.36 22.64
C LEU A 605 27.59 10.61 21.30
N HIS A 606 28.36 11.02 20.31
CA HIS A 606 27.86 11.28 18.96
C HIS A 606 28.75 10.61 17.93
N ASN A 607 28.13 9.93 16.97
CA ASN A 607 28.76 9.54 15.72
C ASN A 607 27.80 9.90 14.55
N PRO A 608 28.17 9.69 13.28
CA PRO A 608 27.29 10.03 12.16
C PRO A 608 25.92 9.31 12.18
N ASP A 609 25.83 8.16 12.84
CA ASP A 609 24.66 7.28 12.82
C ASP A 609 23.74 7.42 14.05
N ALA A 610 24.30 7.78 15.21
CA ALA A 610 23.63 7.69 16.48
C ALA A 610 24.15 8.70 17.50
N ALA A 611 23.26 9.08 18.41
CA ALA A 611 23.55 9.89 19.57
C ALA A 611 23.10 9.17 20.84
N VAL A 612 23.95 9.12 21.85
CA VAL A 612 23.62 8.53 23.15
C VAL A 612 23.74 9.60 24.21
N VAL A 613 22.63 9.92 24.87
CA VAL A 613 22.55 10.93 25.92
C VAL A 613 22.44 10.24 27.27
N ILE A 614 23.39 10.53 28.17
CA ILE A 614 23.41 9.99 29.53
C ILE A 614 23.27 11.15 30.51
N LYS A 615 22.15 11.18 31.24
CA LYS A 615 21.90 12.19 32.27
C LYS A 615 22.21 11.66 33.66
N TYR A 616 22.84 12.49 34.47
CA TYR A 616 23.32 12.12 35.80
C TYR A 616 22.55 12.83 36.92
N GLY A 617 22.12 12.09 37.94
CA GLY A 617 21.47 12.59 39.15
C GLY A 617 19.98 12.89 39.02
N ALA A 618 19.37 12.66 37.85
CA ALA A 618 17.96 12.98 37.60
C ALA A 618 17.02 11.79 37.85
N ASP A 619 15.76 12.07 38.17
CA ASP A 619 14.70 11.06 38.22
C ASP A 619 14.33 10.59 36.78
N PRO A 620 14.30 9.27 36.50
CA PRO A 620 14.02 8.76 35.16
C PRO A 620 12.65 9.17 34.60
N GLU A 621 11.61 9.23 35.42
CA GLU A 621 10.27 9.61 34.96
C GLU A 621 10.19 11.11 34.69
N GLN A 622 10.78 11.96 35.53
CA GLN A 622 10.88 13.40 35.27
C GLN A 622 11.62 13.67 33.96
N GLU A 623 12.73 12.97 33.72
CA GLU A 623 13.50 13.12 32.49
C GLU A 623 12.72 12.65 31.27
N ARG A 624 11.99 11.53 31.37
CA ARG A 624 11.09 11.07 30.32
C ARG A 624 10.03 12.13 29.97
N HIS A 625 9.39 12.75 30.96
CA HIS A 625 8.40 13.81 30.72
C HIS A 625 9.03 15.04 30.05
N ARG A 626 10.23 15.43 30.48
CA ARG A 626 10.99 16.53 29.88
C ARG A 626 11.30 16.29 28.41
N ILE A 627 11.82 15.09 28.09
CA ILE A 627 12.15 14.71 26.72
C ILE A 627 10.89 14.72 25.84
N LEU A 628 9.78 14.15 26.32
CA LEU A 628 8.50 14.16 25.59
C LEU A 628 7.99 15.57 25.33
N LYS A 629 8.09 16.48 26.31
CA LYS A 629 7.72 17.89 26.14
C LYS A 629 8.59 18.59 25.09
N HIS A 630 9.90 18.34 25.09
CA HIS A 630 10.81 18.91 24.11
C HIS A 630 10.56 18.34 22.71
N ALA A 631 10.34 17.02 22.60
CA ALA A 631 9.97 16.36 21.36
C ALA A 631 8.67 16.95 20.79
N HIS A 632 7.63 17.11 21.63
CA HIS A 632 6.37 17.71 21.21
C HIS A 632 6.55 19.17 20.72
N LYS A 633 7.38 19.96 21.40
CA LYS A 633 7.70 21.31 20.95
C LYS A 633 8.33 21.31 19.55
N ARG A 634 9.30 20.42 19.29
CA ARG A 634 9.90 20.25 17.96
C ARG A 634 8.87 19.79 16.92
N ALA A 635 7.98 18.88 17.28
CA ALA A 635 6.90 18.43 16.39
C ALA A 635 5.97 19.59 15.99
N VAL A 636 5.62 20.47 16.93
CA VAL A 636 4.79 21.65 16.67
C VAL A 636 5.52 22.67 15.78
N GLU A 637 6.80 22.94 16.04
CA GLU A 637 7.62 23.83 15.21
C GLU A 637 7.71 23.31 13.77
N ARG A 638 8.00 22.00 13.59
CA ARG A 638 8.04 21.36 12.27
C ARG A 638 6.67 21.31 11.60
N ALA A 639 5.59 21.11 12.35
CA ALA A 639 4.24 21.14 11.80
C ALA A 639 3.90 22.51 11.21
N TRP A 640 4.27 23.60 11.89
CA TRP A 640 4.09 24.96 11.37
C TRP A 640 4.93 25.22 10.12
N GLU A 641 6.17 24.75 10.08
CA GLU A 641 7.03 24.87 8.91
C GLU A 641 6.44 24.14 7.69
N ILE A 642 6.00 22.90 7.87
CA ILE A 642 5.32 22.12 6.83
C ILE A 642 4.05 22.82 6.37
N GLU A 643 3.25 23.35 7.31
CA GLU A 643 2.01 24.06 7.00
C GLU A 643 2.27 25.33 6.17
N LYS A 644 3.28 26.11 6.54
CA LYS A 644 3.73 27.27 5.78
C LYS A 644 4.14 26.87 4.37
N GLN A 645 4.97 25.84 4.21
CA GLN A 645 5.41 25.36 2.90
C GLN A 645 4.24 24.91 2.02
N LEU A 646 3.27 24.20 2.60
CA LEU A 646 2.05 23.79 1.90
C LEU A 646 1.26 25.00 1.39
N VAL A 647 1.02 25.99 2.25
CA VAL A 647 0.25 27.18 1.88
C VAL A 647 1.01 28.04 0.85
N MET A 648 2.34 28.17 0.98
CA MET A 648 3.18 28.86 -0.02
C MET A 648 3.15 28.16 -1.39
N ALA A 649 3.13 26.82 -1.43
CA ALA A 649 2.95 26.05 -2.66
C ALA A 649 1.49 26.06 -3.17
N GLY A 650 0.61 26.86 -2.57
CA GLY A 650 -0.78 27.03 -2.96
C GLY A 650 -1.67 25.83 -2.65
N PHE A 651 -1.27 24.97 -1.70
CA PHE A 651 -2.18 24.00 -1.10
C PHE A 651 -3.05 24.68 -0.03
N GLN A 652 -4.19 24.07 0.32
CA GLN A 652 -5.07 24.63 1.35
C GLN A 652 -4.43 24.64 2.75
N GLY A 653 -3.52 23.70 3.01
CA GLY A 653 -3.01 23.43 4.37
C GLY A 653 -3.84 22.39 5.11
N ARG A 654 -3.41 21.98 6.30
CA ARG A 654 -4.19 21.19 7.28
C ARG A 654 -5.23 22.06 8.02
N GLY A 655 -4.98 23.36 8.16
CA GLY A 655 -5.94 24.29 8.76
C GLY A 655 -6.91 24.90 7.76
N ASP A 656 -8.12 25.23 8.22
CA ASP A 656 -9.10 26.02 7.46
C ASP A 656 -8.78 27.52 7.59
N TRP A 657 -7.70 27.93 6.92
CA TRP A 657 -7.18 29.29 7.00
C TRP A 657 -7.99 30.28 6.15
N SER A 658 -8.36 31.42 6.75
CA SER A 658 -8.81 32.60 5.99
C SER A 658 -7.68 33.16 5.11
N LYS A 659 -8.00 34.06 4.16
CA LYS A 659 -6.95 34.70 3.33
C LYS A 659 -5.94 35.46 4.19
N GLU A 660 -6.43 36.20 5.19
CA GLU A 660 -5.59 36.95 6.12
C GLU A 660 -4.73 36.02 7.00
N GLU A 661 -5.29 34.90 7.45
CA GLU A 661 -4.54 33.88 8.21
C GLU A 661 -3.47 33.20 7.35
N LYS A 662 -3.71 32.99 6.04
CA LYS A 662 -2.70 32.49 5.09
C LYS A 662 -1.55 33.48 4.92
N ASP A 663 -1.86 34.76 4.74
CA ASP A 663 -0.84 35.80 4.62
C ASP A 663 -0.02 35.95 5.92
N GLU A 664 -0.67 35.83 7.09
CA GLU A 664 0.02 35.79 8.38
C GLU A 664 0.94 34.57 8.49
N LEU A 665 0.47 33.38 8.10
CA LEU A 665 1.26 32.15 8.10
C LEU A 665 2.48 32.26 7.19
N ILE A 666 2.32 32.80 5.98
CA ILE A 666 3.43 32.97 5.02
C ILE A 666 4.48 33.95 5.57
N SER A 667 4.03 35.05 6.17
CA SER A 667 4.93 36.11 6.67
C SER A 667 5.61 35.75 8.00
N ARG A 668 4.88 35.19 8.97
CA ARG A 668 5.36 34.93 10.34
C ARG A 668 5.70 33.47 10.62
N GLY A 669 5.24 32.54 9.79
CA GLY A 669 5.38 31.09 10.02
C GLY A 669 4.40 30.51 11.05
N THR A 670 3.59 31.34 11.70
CA THR A 670 2.52 30.91 12.64
C THR A 670 1.32 31.82 12.49
N VAL A 671 0.14 31.35 12.88
CA VAL A 671 -1.11 32.15 12.87
C VAL A 671 -1.48 32.55 14.29
N SER A 672 -1.74 33.84 14.52
CA SER A 672 -2.01 34.34 15.86
C SER A 672 -3.32 33.79 16.44
N GLY A 673 -3.23 33.21 17.63
CA GLY A 673 -4.39 32.63 18.32
C GLY A 673 -4.67 31.17 17.95
N TYR A 674 -3.77 30.52 17.20
CA TYR A 674 -3.74 29.07 17.08
C TYR A 674 -2.59 28.47 17.87
N GLU A 675 -2.81 27.31 18.44
CA GLU A 675 -1.80 26.48 19.10
C GLU A 675 -1.78 25.07 18.49
N GLY A 676 -0.59 24.47 18.45
CA GLY A 676 -0.42 23.08 18.05
C GLY A 676 -0.71 22.18 19.24
N VAL A 677 -1.69 21.30 19.10
CA VAL A 677 -2.10 20.31 20.11
C VAL A 677 -1.92 18.91 19.54
N ASP A 678 -1.59 17.94 20.39
CA ASP A 678 -1.46 16.55 20.00
C ASP A 678 -2.82 15.91 19.66
N ILE A 679 -2.88 15.23 18.51
CA ILE A 679 -4.06 14.44 18.09
C ILE A 679 -4.17 13.18 18.97
N HIS A 680 -3.02 12.53 19.20
CA HIS A 680 -2.87 11.40 20.09
C HIS A 680 -1.92 11.73 21.24
N SER A 681 -2.36 11.40 22.46
CA SER A 681 -1.59 11.63 23.69
C SER A 681 -0.16 11.08 23.58
N VAL A 682 0.82 11.98 23.65
CA VAL A 682 2.25 11.63 23.62
C VAL A 682 2.69 10.82 24.85
N HIS A 683 1.89 10.81 25.93
CA HIS A 683 2.16 9.95 27.09
C HIS A 683 1.77 8.49 26.84
N ARG A 684 0.68 8.28 26.10
CA ARG A 684 0.22 6.95 25.69
C ARG A 684 0.98 6.41 24.48
N TYR A 685 1.36 7.31 23.56
CA TYR A 685 2.07 7.00 22.33
C TYR A 685 3.36 7.85 22.23
N PRO A 686 4.38 7.58 23.07
CA PRO A 686 5.61 8.36 23.12
C PRO A 686 6.38 8.40 21.80
N GLN A 687 6.22 7.38 20.95
CA GLN A 687 6.79 7.35 19.60
C GLN A 687 6.25 8.45 18.67
N LEU A 688 5.08 9.02 18.96
CA LEU A 688 4.49 10.12 18.20
C LEU A 688 4.87 11.50 18.74
N ALA A 689 5.70 11.56 19.80
CA ALA A 689 6.00 12.82 20.47
C ALA A 689 6.76 13.80 19.57
N ASP A 690 7.61 13.29 18.68
CA ASP A 690 8.38 14.11 17.72
C ASP A 690 7.79 14.04 16.29
N ASP A 691 6.55 13.57 16.14
CA ASP A 691 5.90 13.45 14.83
C ASP A 691 5.05 14.70 14.52
N PRO A 692 5.44 15.53 13.53
CA PRO A 692 4.61 16.66 13.11
C PRO A 692 3.25 16.24 12.52
N GLY A 693 3.10 14.98 12.08
CA GLY A 693 1.82 14.38 11.68
C GLY A 693 0.80 14.23 12.82
N ASN A 694 1.27 14.15 14.07
CA ASN A 694 0.43 14.05 15.26
C ASN A 694 -0.01 15.42 15.82
N VAL A 695 0.25 16.52 15.11
CA VAL A 695 -0.10 17.89 15.54
C VAL A 695 -1.29 18.41 14.76
N ALA A 696 -2.29 18.94 15.49
CA ALA A 696 -3.42 19.68 14.95
C ALA A 696 -3.41 21.13 15.43
N PHE A 697 -3.73 22.06 14.53
CA PHE A 697 -3.84 23.49 14.87
C PHE A 697 -5.24 23.80 15.38
N THR A 698 -5.34 24.24 16.62
CA THR A 698 -6.61 24.57 17.26
C THR A 698 -6.62 26.03 17.71
N ARG A 699 -7.78 26.69 17.63
CA ARG A 699 -7.92 28.07 18.09
C ARG A 699 -7.87 28.13 19.61
N ASP A 700 -7.00 28.97 20.15
CA ASP A 700 -6.89 29.25 21.58
C ASP A 700 -8.17 29.95 22.08
N THR A 701 -9.05 29.16 22.70
CA THR A 701 -10.31 29.66 23.28
C THR A 701 -10.10 30.53 24.51
N LYS A 702 -8.92 30.53 25.14
CA LYS A 702 -8.62 31.34 26.34
C LYS A 702 -8.38 32.81 26.00
N ARG A 703 -7.92 33.13 24.78
CA ARG A 703 -7.77 34.52 24.30
C ARG A 703 -9.09 35.25 24.05
N LYS A 704 -10.22 34.55 23.80
CA LYS A 704 -11.55 35.19 23.69
C LYS A 704 -11.97 35.93 24.96
N ARG A 705 -11.59 35.42 26.14
CA ARG A 705 -11.95 36.04 27.43
C ARG A 705 -11.22 37.37 27.70
N ARG A 706 -10.03 37.59 27.13
CA ARG A 706 -9.27 38.84 27.32
C ARG A 706 -9.78 40.01 26.47
N LYS A 707 -10.37 39.76 25.29
CA LYS A 707 -10.93 40.82 24.44
C LYS A 707 -12.34 41.28 24.86
N SER A 708 -13.11 40.49 25.63
CA SER A 708 -14.42 40.93 26.13
C SER A 708 -14.38 41.62 27.50
N GLY A 709 -13.20 41.72 28.14
CA GLY A 709 -13.04 42.29 29.48
C GLY A 709 -12.76 43.81 29.55
N ASN A 710 -12.48 44.47 28.42
CA ASN A 710 -12.08 45.90 28.40
C ASN A 710 -13.17 46.87 27.91
N ARG A 711 -14.44 46.48 27.95
CA ARG A 711 -15.59 47.37 27.70
C ARG A 711 -16.49 47.44 28.94
N ARG A 712 -16.00 48.06 30.01
CA ARG A 712 -16.84 48.68 31.06
C ARG A 712 -16.04 49.76 31.79
N ASN A 713 -16.65 50.95 31.88
CA ASN A 713 -16.22 52.20 32.54
C ASN A 713 -15.31 53.09 31.66
N ARG A 714 -15.60 54.36 31.37
CA ARG A 714 -16.39 55.42 32.04
C ARG A 714 -16.95 56.39 30.98
N ILE A 715 -18.24 56.74 31.07
CA ILE A 715 -18.78 57.97 30.49
C ILE A 715 -18.72 59.02 31.60
N HIS A 716 -17.84 60.00 31.47
CA HIS A 716 -17.93 61.25 32.23
C HIS A 716 -18.63 62.28 31.34
N ARG A 717 -19.80 62.74 31.77
CA ARG A 717 -20.38 64.02 31.36
C ARG A 717 -19.58 65.14 32.03
N HIS A 718 -19.25 66.18 31.27
CA HIS A 718 -19.12 67.53 31.80
C HIS A 718 -19.74 68.50 30.80
N ASP A 719 -20.67 69.30 31.33
CA ASP A 719 -21.28 70.47 30.71
C ASP A 719 -20.30 71.64 30.59
N SER A 720 -20.63 72.55 29.67
CA SER A 720 -20.04 73.85 29.31
C SER A 720 -19.14 73.85 28.08
#